data_AF-A0A820P1B3-F1
#
_entry.id   AF-A0A820P1B3-F1
#
_cell.length_a   1.000
_cell.length_b   1.000
_cell.length_c   1.000
_cell.angle_alpha   90.00
_cell.angle_beta   90.00
_cell.angle_gamma   90.00
#
_symmetry.space_group_name_H-M   'P 1'
#
loop_
_entity.id
_entity.type
_entity.pdbx_description
1 polymer ?
#
loop_
_entity_poly.entity_id
_entity_poly.type
_entity_poly.pdbx_seq_one_letter_code
_entity_poly.pdbx_strand_id
1 'polypeptide(L)'
;MSSNKDFQVYLTGGFAAIGGLLFGYDTGVISGVLTMSDFLLAFGGPAAVIRGSLPSSISGSIVGIMLVGCFLGALLAGPAGDRFSRKYSIVIFSLVFIVSAILQTGSFNLFMLLLSRFVAGISVGALSMLVPVYQSEIATKNIRGRLISLQQWAITIGIAISFWINYGTNVWFFGTSAAWRIPLALQIVPALTLAVGILFFPFSPRWLMAVGRDSEALRVLSQIRSVSSIECLDEYNDIKNEIDLEREQAVRSYAQFFYPPLRRRLILGVSIQILQQLTGINSVMYYAPEIFKQAGLNDQGASLLATGINGFVLIIATIPAILYIDKLGRRFILISGALLMTLSMLIMGGTMGVHGYTHFNETLGTVQVIIPNQTASYVIIFFVYVFVASFAFSWGPTAWVYCTEIFPLSMRSKGTSITTAANWATNCIVSFLVPALLESLTYGTYLIFGIFCIIMGTIIYLFYPETNGKSLEDMDLVFGQSILAVKPCGEKVLREEFSAVQNQFDQLQVDYNRIKPSFRELELELEKEKRINAQRETELIECKKVQLEMLNAEVERFSRRTEQRRTSETTDGGMSSISRDQHSSSTVCRNSNAASMMNSDTMSISSDDSSKREGRSTTSGSMSGGGSLLGSIRRIFAPGAINTTNDKLYRTSACYVSSSVPTHEVHHWDCTELEVYTLLFQPSGSILATGCSDKMVHLWDVSSTGQPYKYGSLGGSLGAINALDFDNEGARLLAGCSSDTAYIWSYSDNRALKHTFTGHSGIIHTCKFISGTKLATGSADRLIKIWDLQSQQCTRNLFVGSKCHDLVVIDAIGTMISGHYDKKIRIWDAYMDKCRTELQCNAAVTSLYYNAEKHQLLACLRDDTLKLIDLRQNNVLYTFNHDDFKVSTDTNKAVLSPDGRYACVGSQDGTIFIFNTTNGMCEKELSKKHTTMVTSVAWHPEGRFVASCEKHRRVVLWSD
;
A
#
# COMPACT_ATOMS: atom_id res chain seq x y z
N MET A 1 -18.91 -5.55 -29.53
CA MET A 1 -19.59 -5.88 -28.25
C MET A 1 -18.96 -5.25 -27.00
N SER A 2 -17.91 -4.41 -27.08
CA SER A 2 -17.25 -3.82 -25.89
C SER A 2 -18.09 -2.79 -25.12
N SER A 3 -19.12 -2.20 -25.74
CA SER A 3 -19.83 -1.01 -25.22
C SER A 3 -20.50 -1.16 -23.85
N ASN A 4 -20.78 -2.37 -23.38
CA ASN A 4 -21.47 -2.58 -22.10
C ASN A 4 -20.54 -2.67 -20.88
N LYS A 5 -19.24 -3.03 -21.02
CA LYS A 5 -18.32 -3.18 -19.87
C LYS A 5 -18.15 -1.84 -19.11
N ASP A 6 -17.96 -0.74 -19.83
CA ASP A 6 -17.72 0.58 -19.20
C ASP A 6 -19.01 1.37 -18.90
N PHE A 7 -20.19 0.94 -19.36
CA PHE A 7 -21.40 1.78 -19.34
C PHE A 7 -21.82 2.20 -17.92
N GLN A 8 -21.78 1.28 -16.95
CA GLN A 8 -22.09 1.63 -15.54
C GLN A 8 -21.06 2.59 -14.95
N VAL A 9 -19.80 2.52 -15.37
CA VAL A 9 -18.73 3.43 -14.92
C VAL A 9 -18.98 4.84 -15.45
N TYR A 10 -19.32 4.98 -16.74
CA TYR A 10 -19.67 6.27 -17.34
C TYR A 10 -20.96 6.85 -16.77
N LEU A 11 -21.99 6.04 -16.51
CA LEU A 11 -23.23 6.49 -15.89
C LEU A 11 -22.97 7.01 -14.46
N THR A 12 -22.20 6.27 -13.66
CA THR A 12 -21.88 6.63 -12.26
C THR A 12 -20.96 7.86 -12.18
N GLY A 13 -19.86 7.88 -12.94
CA GLY A 13 -18.91 8.99 -12.94
C GLY A 13 -19.45 10.24 -13.62
N GLY A 14 -20.24 10.07 -14.69
CA GLY A 14 -20.93 11.16 -15.38
C GLY A 14 -22.06 11.78 -14.56
N PHE A 15 -22.81 10.99 -13.77
CA PHE A 15 -23.77 11.56 -12.84
C PHE A 15 -23.08 12.34 -11.71
N ALA A 16 -22.00 11.80 -11.14
CA ALA A 16 -21.23 12.52 -10.12
C ALA A 16 -20.68 13.86 -10.63
N ALA A 17 -20.39 13.97 -11.94
CA ALA A 17 -19.91 15.20 -12.58
C ALA A 17 -20.87 16.40 -12.48
N ILE A 18 -22.14 16.22 -12.07
CA ILE A 18 -23.05 17.34 -11.76
C ILE A 18 -22.47 18.25 -10.66
N GLY A 19 -21.60 17.74 -9.78
CA GLY A 19 -20.86 18.59 -8.83
C GLY A 19 -19.88 19.56 -9.51
N GLY A 20 -19.36 19.21 -10.68
CA GLY A 20 -18.63 20.12 -11.57
C GLY A 20 -19.55 21.14 -12.24
N LEU A 21 -20.75 20.73 -12.67
CA LEU A 21 -21.75 21.66 -13.21
C LEU A 21 -22.10 22.75 -12.19
N LEU A 22 -22.23 22.42 -10.90
CA LEU A 22 -22.46 23.39 -9.83
C LEU A 22 -21.33 24.43 -9.74
N PHE A 23 -20.07 23.99 -9.68
CA PHE A 23 -18.90 24.88 -9.70
C PHE A 23 -18.90 25.78 -10.95
N GLY A 24 -19.14 25.21 -12.13
CA GLY A 24 -19.19 25.97 -13.37
C GLY A 24 -20.33 27.00 -13.42
N TYR A 25 -21.52 26.61 -12.98
CA TYR A 25 -22.69 27.48 -12.93
C TYR A 25 -22.48 28.65 -11.98
N ASP A 26 -22.01 28.39 -10.76
CA ASP A 26 -21.68 29.40 -9.75
C ASP A 26 -20.57 30.37 -10.23
N THR A 27 -19.59 29.84 -10.97
CA THR A 27 -18.50 30.62 -11.60
C THR A 27 -18.99 31.57 -12.70
N GLY A 28 -19.88 31.10 -13.59
CA GLY A 28 -20.37 31.92 -14.70
C GLY A 28 -21.57 32.81 -14.35
N VAL A 29 -22.40 32.42 -13.36
CA VAL A 29 -23.60 33.19 -12.98
C VAL A 29 -23.21 34.54 -12.37
N ILE A 30 -22.17 34.58 -11.53
CA ILE A 30 -21.74 35.83 -10.89
C ILE A 30 -21.18 36.84 -11.89
N SER A 31 -20.50 36.38 -12.95
CA SER A 31 -19.91 37.20 -14.02
C SER A 31 -20.94 38.10 -14.71
N GLY A 32 -22.14 37.58 -15.00
CA GLY A 32 -23.24 38.38 -15.55
C GLY A 32 -23.99 39.21 -14.49
N VAL A 33 -24.29 38.61 -13.33
CA VAL A 33 -25.04 39.26 -12.23
C VAL A 33 -24.37 40.55 -11.75
N LEU A 34 -23.04 40.59 -11.68
CA LEU A 34 -22.25 41.79 -11.30
C LEU A 34 -22.48 43.00 -12.23
N THR A 35 -23.10 42.82 -13.40
CA THR A 35 -23.38 43.88 -14.39
C THR A 35 -24.85 44.31 -14.45
N MET A 36 -25.76 43.61 -13.78
CA MET A 36 -27.21 43.84 -13.92
C MET A 36 -27.67 45.10 -13.17
N SER A 37 -28.47 45.95 -13.81
CA SER A 37 -28.83 47.30 -13.32
C SER A 37 -29.49 47.32 -11.93
N ASP A 38 -30.44 46.43 -11.65
CA ASP A 38 -31.06 46.29 -10.33
C ASP A 38 -30.06 45.81 -9.25
N PHE A 39 -29.14 44.91 -9.62
CA PHE A 39 -28.09 44.44 -8.70
C PHE A 39 -27.08 45.54 -8.36
N LEU A 40 -26.68 46.35 -9.35
CA LEU A 40 -25.87 47.55 -9.14
C LEU A 40 -26.56 48.53 -8.19
N LEU A 41 -27.86 48.76 -8.37
CA LEU A 41 -28.65 49.63 -7.50
C LEU A 41 -28.76 49.08 -6.07
N ALA A 42 -29.04 47.78 -5.91
CA ALA A 42 -29.27 47.13 -4.63
C ALA A 42 -28.01 47.01 -3.75
N PHE A 43 -26.82 46.85 -4.35
CA PHE A 43 -25.57 46.59 -3.61
C PHE A 43 -24.49 47.68 -3.78
N GLY A 44 -24.68 48.64 -4.70
CA GLY A 44 -23.77 49.78 -4.92
C GLY A 44 -24.45 51.15 -5.05
N GLY A 45 -25.78 51.21 -5.03
CA GLY A 45 -26.55 52.45 -5.13
C GLY A 45 -26.49 53.13 -6.52
N PRO A 46 -27.09 54.32 -6.66
CA PRO A 46 -27.20 55.01 -7.95
C PRO A 46 -25.86 55.27 -8.65
N ALA A 47 -24.78 55.52 -7.89
CA ALA A 47 -23.44 55.73 -8.45
C ALA A 47 -22.90 54.48 -9.19
N ALA A 48 -23.18 53.28 -8.69
CA ALA A 48 -22.78 52.04 -9.38
C ALA A 48 -23.58 51.82 -10.67
N VAL A 49 -24.85 52.22 -10.70
CA VAL A 49 -25.69 52.17 -11.92
C VAL A 49 -25.14 53.12 -12.99
N ILE A 50 -24.78 54.35 -12.62
CA ILE A 50 -24.17 55.35 -13.54
C ILE A 50 -22.82 54.85 -14.07
N ARG A 51 -22.01 54.21 -13.22
CA ARG A 51 -20.72 53.62 -13.62
C ARG A 51 -20.86 52.36 -14.48
N GLY A 52 -22.00 51.67 -14.43
CA GLY A 52 -22.20 50.37 -15.07
C GLY A 52 -21.43 49.21 -14.40
N SER A 53 -20.88 49.43 -13.21
CA SER A 53 -20.15 48.43 -12.42
C SER A 53 -20.10 48.79 -10.93
N LEU A 54 -19.98 47.77 -10.07
CA LEU A 54 -19.75 47.96 -8.64
C LEU A 54 -18.32 48.50 -8.38
N PRO A 55 -18.10 49.25 -7.28
CA PRO A 55 -16.76 49.57 -6.81
C PRO A 55 -15.88 48.32 -6.68
N SER A 56 -14.62 48.40 -7.09
CA SER A 56 -13.69 47.26 -7.18
C SER A 56 -13.56 46.48 -5.87
N SER A 57 -13.63 47.17 -4.72
CA SER A 57 -13.64 46.58 -3.38
C SER A 57 -14.89 45.74 -3.08
N ILE A 58 -16.07 46.16 -3.52
CA ILE A 58 -17.33 45.42 -3.33
C ILE A 58 -17.39 44.24 -4.30
N SER A 59 -17.10 44.47 -5.58
CA SER A 59 -17.07 43.41 -6.61
C SER A 59 -16.08 42.31 -6.24
N GLY A 60 -14.84 42.68 -5.91
CA GLY A 60 -13.80 41.76 -5.45
C GLY A 60 -14.16 41.04 -4.16
N SER A 61 -14.87 41.68 -3.21
CA SER A 61 -15.35 41.01 -1.99
C SER A 61 -16.41 39.94 -2.30
N ILE A 62 -17.35 40.21 -3.21
CA ILE A 62 -18.43 39.28 -3.59
C ILE A 62 -17.86 38.02 -4.26
N VAL A 63 -16.88 38.18 -5.16
CA VAL A 63 -16.18 37.06 -5.80
C VAL A 63 -15.24 36.36 -4.80
N GLY A 64 -14.38 37.13 -4.12
CA GLY A 64 -13.29 36.61 -3.29
C GLY A 64 -13.74 35.87 -2.03
N ILE A 65 -14.80 36.31 -1.35
CA ILE A 65 -15.27 35.64 -0.11
C ILE A 65 -15.72 34.19 -0.38
N MET A 66 -16.23 33.93 -1.59
CA MET A 66 -16.60 32.59 -2.04
C MET A 66 -15.37 31.70 -2.19
N LEU A 67 -14.27 32.24 -2.72
CA LEU A 67 -13.00 31.51 -2.92
C LEU A 67 -12.32 31.18 -1.59
N VAL A 68 -12.46 32.05 -0.57
CA VAL A 68 -12.08 31.73 0.82
C VAL A 68 -12.95 30.60 1.39
N GLY A 69 -14.25 30.60 1.09
CA GLY A 69 -15.14 29.46 1.37
C GLY A 69 -14.65 28.17 0.72
N CYS A 70 -14.28 28.22 -0.57
CA CYS A 70 -13.80 27.06 -1.31
C CYS A 70 -12.49 26.49 -0.75
N PHE A 71 -11.56 27.34 -0.32
CA PHE A 71 -10.33 26.92 0.36
C PHE A 71 -10.64 26.09 1.62
N LEU A 72 -11.54 26.58 2.48
CA LEU A 72 -11.94 25.86 3.69
C LEU A 72 -12.73 24.58 3.37
N GLY A 73 -13.64 24.62 2.39
CA GLY A 73 -14.39 23.48 1.90
C GLY A 73 -13.50 22.33 1.42
N ALA A 74 -12.46 22.66 0.62
CA ALA A 74 -11.49 21.70 0.13
C ALA A 74 -10.69 21.01 1.25
N LEU A 75 -10.35 21.74 2.33
CA LEU A 75 -9.67 21.19 3.50
C LEU A 75 -10.58 20.29 4.34
N LEU A 76 -11.86 20.66 4.52
CA LEU A 76 -12.85 19.86 5.24
C LEU A 76 -13.26 18.58 4.49
N ALA A 77 -13.20 18.60 3.16
CA ALA A 77 -13.63 17.51 2.30
C ALA A 77 -12.83 16.21 2.46
N GLY A 78 -11.52 16.29 2.69
CA GLY A 78 -10.67 15.10 2.87
C GLY A 78 -11.09 14.25 4.08
N PRO A 79 -11.06 14.82 5.30
CA PRO A 79 -11.53 14.15 6.51
C PRO A 79 -13.00 13.70 6.43
N ALA A 80 -13.88 14.47 5.78
CA ALA A 80 -15.28 14.09 5.58
C ALA A 80 -15.42 12.87 4.66
N GLY A 81 -14.77 12.90 3.48
CA GLY A 81 -14.81 11.83 2.49
C GLY A 81 -14.22 10.51 2.99
N ASP A 82 -13.26 10.58 3.93
CA ASP A 82 -12.69 9.40 4.60
C ASP A 82 -13.62 8.87 5.70
N ARG A 83 -14.15 9.75 6.56
CA ARG A 83 -14.95 9.35 7.74
C ARG A 83 -16.39 8.95 7.41
N PHE A 84 -17.04 9.63 6.47
CA PHE A 84 -18.46 9.46 6.15
C PHE A 84 -18.71 8.79 4.79
N SER A 85 -17.66 8.38 4.07
CA SER A 85 -17.65 8.08 2.63
C SER A 85 -17.78 9.31 1.74
N ARG A 86 -17.23 9.18 0.52
CA ARG A 86 -17.34 10.19 -0.55
C ARG A 86 -18.81 10.42 -0.96
N LYS A 87 -19.62 9.35 -1.04
CA LYS A 87 -21.05 9.41 -1.40
C LYS A 87 -21.86 10.31 -0.44
N TYR A 88 -21.83 10.02 0.87
CA TYR A 88 -22.60 10.84 1.83
C TYR A 88 -22.02 12.25 2.00
N SER A 89 -20.70 12.42 1.84
CA SER A 89 -20.09 13.75 1.85
C SER A 89 -20.60 14.62 0.69
N ILE A 90 -20.73 14.07 -0.52
CA ILE A 90 -21.32 14.78 -1.68
C ILE A 90 -22.75 15.22 -1.36
N VAL A 91 -23.58 14.38 -0.72
CA VAL A 91 -24.94 14.75 -0.29
C VAL A 91 -24.92 15.91 0.70
N ILE A 92 -24.11 15.81 1.76
CA ILE A 92 -24.02 16.84 2.81
C ILE A 92 -23.63 18.20 2.23
N PHE A 93 -22.57 18.26 1.42
CA PHE A 93 -22.16 19.52 0.80
C PHE A 93 -23.17 20.01 -0.26
N SER A 94 -23.85 19.14 -0.99
CA SER A 94 -24.92 19.56 -1.91
C SER A 94 -26.10 20.19 -1.17
N LEU A 95 -26.47 19.69 0.02
CA LEU A 95 -27.49 20.31 0.88
C LEU A 95 -27.04 21.68 1.40
N VAL A 96 -25.77 21.82 1.79
CA VAL A 96 -25.18 23.13 2.16
C VAL A 96 -25.25 24.12 1.00
N PHE A 97 -25.01 23.66 -0.24
CA PHE A 97 -25.16 24.51 -1.43
C PHE A 97 -26.60 24.98 -1.62
N ILE A 98 -27.60 24.08 -1.51
CA ILE A 98 -29.03 24.44 -1.63
C ILE A 98 -29.41 25.52 -0.61
N VAL A 99 -29.03 25.36 0.66
CA VAL A 99 -29.29 26.37 1.71
C VAL A 99 -28.62 27.71 1.34
N SER A 100 -27.38 27.68 0.87
CA SER A 100 -26.67 28.88 0.45
C SER A 100 -27.32 29.59 -0.76
N ALA A 101 -27.79 28.84 -1.75
CA ALA A 101 -28.44 29.36 -2.94
C ALA A 101 -29.80 30.01 -2.64
N ILE A 102 -30.57 29.45 -1.69
CA ILE A 102 -31.80 30.05 -1.17
C ILE A 102 -31.49 31.41 -0.51
N LEU A 103 -30.45 31.48 0.33
CA LEU A 103 -30.03 32.72 1.00
C LEU A 103 -29.49 33.78 0.01
N GLN A 104 -28.77 33.37 -1.03
CA GLN A 104 -28.34 34.27 -2.11
C GLN A 104 -29.55 34.85 -2.85
N THR A 105 -30.48 33.98 -3.28
CA THR A 105 -31.71 34.37 -3.98
C THR A 105 -32.56 35.33 -3.14
N GLY A 106 -32.62 35.10 -1.83
CA GLY A 106 -33.33 35.95 -0.86
C GLY A 106 -32.58 37.19 -0.38
N SER A 107 -31.37 37.49 -0.89
CA SER A 107 -30.52 38.56 -0.35
C SER A 107 -31.19 39.95 -0.43
N PHE A 108 -31.08 40.71 0.66
CA PHE A 108 -31.60 42.09 0.78
C PHE A 108 -30.57 43.08 1.36
N ASN A 109 -29.37 42.62 1.70
CA ASN A 109 -28.23 43.46 2.06
C ASN A 109 -26.91 42.75 1.71
N LEU A 110 -25.82 43.51 1.62
CA LEU A 110 -24.51 43.01 1.22
C LEU A 110 -23.96 41.92 2.16
N PHE A 111 -24.21 42.02 3.47
CA PHE A 111 -23.74 41.02 4.44
C PHE A 111 -24.36 39.64 4.20
N MET A 112 -25.68 39.58 3.94
CA MET A 112 -26.38 38.34 3.60
C MET A 112 -25.87 37.73 2.29
N LEU A 113 -25.56 38.55 1.29
CA LEU A 113 -24.97 38.11 0.03
C LEU A 113 -23.55 37.54 0.25
N LEU A 114 -22.69 38.23 0.99
CA LEU A 114 -21.33 37.77 1.28
C LEU A 114 -21.31 36.49 2.12
N LEU A 115 -22.14 36.40 3.17
CA LEU A 115 -22.27 35.20 4.01
C LEU A 115 -22.80 34.00 3.19
N SER A 116 -23.78 34.21 2.32
CA SER A 116 -24.34 33.13 1.50
C SER A 116 -23.44 32.73 0.32
N ARG A 117 -22.58 33.63 -0.20
CA ARG A 117 -21.46 33.29 -1.09
C ARG A 117 -20.37 32.48 -0.37
N PHE A 118 -20.02 32.84 0.87
CA PHE A 118 -19.06 32.08 1.69
C PHE A 118 -19.51 30.63 1.93
N VAL A 119 -20.78 30.42 2.31
CA VAL A 119 -21.34 29.08 2.54
C VAL A 119 -21.45 28.27 1.24
N ALA A 120 -21.78 28.90 0.11
CA ALA A 120 -21.71 28.24 -1.20
C ALA A 120 -20.29 27.79 -1.53
N GLY A 121 -19.30 28.65 -1.27
CA GLY A 121 -17.87 28.33 -1.44
C GLY A 121 -17.47 27.08 -0.66
N ILE A 122 -17.86 26.94 0.61
CA ILE A 122 -17.58 25.73 1.41
C ILE A 122 -18.08 24.46 0.71
N SER A 123 -19.23 24.51 0.03
CA SER A 123 -19.71 23.38 -0.77
C SER A 123 -18.95 23.20 -2.09
N VAL A 124 -18.78 24.26 -2.88
CA VAL A 124 -18.09 24.21 -4.19
C VAL A 124 -16.66 23.69 -4.04
N GLY A 125 -15.93 24.19 -3.05
CA GLY A 125 -14.60 23.70 -2.68
C GLY A 125 -14.60 22.22 -2.30
N ALA A 126 -15.57 21.77 -1.51
CA ALA A 126 -15.67 20.38 -1.12
C ALA A 126 -16.05 19.43 -2.26
N LEU A 127 -17.03 19.82 -3.10
CA LEU A 127 -17.45 19.05 -4.27
C LEU A 127 -16.34 18.97 -5.34
N SER A 128 -15.56 20.04 -5.52
CA SER A 128 -14.39 20.06 -6.42
C SER A 128 -13.28 19.07 -6.00
N MET A 129 -13.24 18.67 -4.73
CA MET A 129 -12.36 17.61 -4.22
C MET A 129 -13.03 16.23 -4.28
N LEU A 130 -14.26 16.12 -3.77
CA LEU A 130 -14.94 14.83 -3.56
C LEU A 130 -15.31 14.11 -4.86
N VAL A 131 -15.74 14.86 -5.89
CA VAL A 131 -16.19 14.26 -7.16
C VAL A 131 -15.04 13.64 -7.95
N PRO A 132 -13.89 14.33 -8.18
CA PRO A 132 -12.72 13.70 -8.81
C PRO A 132 -12.17 12.48 -8.03
N VAL A 133 -12.20 12.49 -6.70
CA VAL A 133 -11.78 11.33 -5.88
C VAL A 133 -12.77 10.17 -6.02
N TYR A 134 -14.08 10.43 -6.05
CA TYR A 134 -15.08 9.39 -6.31
C TYR A 134 -14.93 8.81 -7.72
N GLN A 135 -14.73 9.65 -8.74
CA GLN A 135 -14.50 9.25 -10.13
C GLN A 135 -13.21 8.44 -10.29
N SER A 136 -12.09 8.84 -9.67
CA SER A 136 -10.82 8.12 -9.80
C SER A 136 -10.84 6.74 -9.14
N GLU A 137 -11.66 6.55 -8.10
CA GLU A 137 -11.78 5.28 -7.38
C GLU A 137 -12.74 4.27 -8.03
N ILE A 138 -13.74 4.72 -8.80
CA ILE A 138 -14.62 3.83 -9.60
C ILE A 138 -14.05 3.52 -11.00
N ALA A 139 -13.18 4.38 -11.54
CA ALA A 139 -12.63 4.21 -12.89
C ALA A 139 -11.75 2.95 -13.04
N THR A 140 -11.68 2.41 -14.26
CA THR A 140 -10.60 1.48 -14.66
C THR A 140 -9.37 2.27 -15.11
N LYS A 141 -8.17 1.67 -15.03
CA LYS A 141 -6.90 2.33 -15.36
C LYS A 141 -6.83 2.92 -16.79
N ASN A 142 -7.57 2.35 -17.74
CA ASN A 142 -7.59 2.77 -19.15
C ASN A 142 -8.56 3.92 -19.48
N ILE A 143 -9.41 4.33 -18.53
CA ILE A 143 -10.45 5.35 -18.76
C ILE A 143 -10.45 6.47 -17.70
N ARG A 144 -9.51 6.43 -16.73
CA ARG A 144 -9.48 7.30 -15.55
C ARG A 144 -9.38 8.78 -15.92
N GLY A 145 -8.45 9.16 -16.81
CA GLY A 145 -8.28 10.55 -17.22
C GLY A 145 -9.50 11.08 -17.94
N ARG A 146 -10.08 10.28 -18.85
CA ARG A 146 -11.32 10.58 -19.56
C ARG A 146 -12.54 10.71 -18.64
N LEU A 147 -12.70 9.82 -17.65
CA LEU A 147 -13.84 9.86 -16.73
C LEU A 147 -13.79 11.11 -15.83
N ILE A 148 -12.61 11.46 -15.33
CA ILE A 148 -12.42 12.70 -14.56
C ILE A 148 -12.52 13.94 -15.46
N SER A 149 -12.17 13.84 -16.75
CA SER A 149 -12.39 14.93 -17.71
C SER A 149 -13.88 15.27 -17.91
N LEU A 150 -14.81 14.37 -17.57
CA LEU A 150 -16.24 14.68 -17.53
C LEU A 150 -16.60 15.70 -16.44
N GLN A 151 -15.84 15.77 -15.34
CA GLN A 151 -15.98 16.85 -14.35
C GLN A 151 -15.69 18.21 -14.99
N GLN A 152 -14.61 18.31 -15.78
CA GLN A 152 -14.27 19.56 -16.47
C GLN A 152 -15.30 19.91 -17.55
N TRP A 153 -15.86 18.91 -18.25
CA TRP A 153 -16.92 19.12 -19.23
C TRP A 153 -18.22 19.59 -18.58
N ALA A 154 -18.56 19.04 -17.41
CA ALA A 154 -19.69 19.52 -16.62
C ALA A 154 -19.46 20.97 -16.12
N ILE A 155 -18.24 21.32 -15.70
CA ILE A 155 -17.85 22.71 -15.38
C ILE A 155 -18.08 23.63 -16.59
N THR A 156 -17.59 23.27 -17.78
CA THR A 156 -17.76 24.14 -18.97
C THR A 156 -19.20 24.24 -19.45
N ILE A 157 -19.99 23.17 -19.32
CA ILE A 157 -21.45 23.20 -19.50
C ILE A 157 -22.13 24.13 -18.49
N GLY A 158 -21.77 24.06 -17.21
CA GLY A 158 -22.32 24.93 -16.16
C GLY A 158 -22.06 26.41 -16.42
N ILE A 159 -20.82 26.76 -16.78
CA ILE A 159 -20.44 28.13 -17.16
C ILE A 159 -21.30 28.59 -18.34
N ALA A 160 -21.35 27.83 -19.43
CA ALA A 160 -22.12 28.21 -20.63
C ALA A 160 -23.62 28.40 -20.34
N ILE A 161 -24.25 27.47 -19.61
CA ILE A 161 -25.65 27.57 -19.21
C ILE A 161 -25.91 28.85 -18.41
N SER A 162 -25.05 29.16 -17.43
CA SER A 162 -25.19 30.37 -16.61
C SER A 162 -25.01 31.68 -17.40
N PHE A 163 -24.10 31.72 -18.39
CA PHE A 163 -23.93 32.86 -19.29
C PHE A 163 -25.19 33.11 -20.14
N TRP A 164 -25.78 32.07 -20.73
CA TRP A 164 -27.01 32.21 -21.53
C TRP A 164 -28.24 32.54 -20.68
N ILE A 165 -28.33 32.02 -19.46
CA ILE A 165 -29.36 32.42 -18.49
C ILE A 165 -29.21 33.91 -18.13
N ASN A 166 -27.98 34.37 -17.80
CA ASN A 166 -27.73 35.78 -17.49
C ASN A 166 -28.07 36.72 -18.66
N TYR A 167 -27.75 36.34 -19.90
CA TYR A 167 -28.15 37.10 -21.08
C TYR A 167 -29.68 37.17 -21.20
N GLY A 168 -30.37 36.03 -21.11
CA GLY A 168 -31.84 35.96 -21.18
C GLY A 168 -32.53 36.75 -20.08
N THR A 169 -32.12 36.62 -18.82
CA THR A 169 -32.75 37.34 -17.70
C THR A 169 -32.44 38.83 -17.70
N ASN A 170 -31.24 39.25 -18.16
CA ASN A 170 -30.93 40.67 -18.35
C ASN A 170 -31.80 41.31 -19.45
N VAL A 171 -32.12 40.58 -20.52
CA VAL A 171 -32.98 41.06 -21.61
C VAL A 171 -34.47 41.05 -21.22
N TRP A 172 -34.98 39.97 -20.60
CA TRP A 172 -36.41 39.81 -20.30
C TRP A 172 -36.89 40.51 -19.03
N PHE A 173 -36.00 40.72 -18.05
CA PHE A 173 -36.34 41.28 -16.74
C PHE A 173 -35.55 42.56 -16.41
N PHE A 174 -35.07 43.26 -17.44
CA PHE A 174 -34.22 44.46 -17.33
C PHE A 174 -34.75 45.47 -16.29
N GLY A 175 -33.87 45.96 -15.42
CA GLY A 175 -34.22 46.94 -14.39
C GLY A 175 -35.07 46.41 -13.24
N THR A 176 -35.24 45.08 -13.11
CA THR A 176 -35.97 44.45 -11.99
C THR A 176 -35.13 43.39 -11.29
N SER A 177 -35.36 43.17 -9.99
CA SER A 177 -34.61 42.18 -9.21
C SER A 177 -34.80 40.73 -9.67
N ALA A 178 -35.81 40.44 -10.49
CA ALA A 178 -35.94 39.14 -11.15
C ALA A 178 -34.74 38.82 -12.06
N ALA A 179 -34.11 39.82 -12.68
CA ALA A 179 -32.97 39.64 -13.57
C ALA A 179 -31.81 38.87 -12.91
N TRP A 180 -31.48 39.19 -11.65
CA TRP A 180 -30.39 38.58 -10.90
C TRP A 180 -30.82 37.51 -9.88
N ARG A 181 -32.06 37.57 -9.36
CA ARG A 181 -32.58 36.54 -8.46
C ARG A 181 -32.90 35.23 -9.18
N ILE A 182 -33.42 35.26 -10.42
CA ILE A 182 -33.74 34.04 -11.17
C ILE A 182 -32.49 33.17 -11.48
N PRO A 183 -31.37 33.73 -11.98
CA PRO A 183 -30.14 32.95 -12.14
C PRO A 183 -29.61 32.36 -10.82
N LEU A 184 -29.66 33.12 -9.72
CA LEU A 184 -29.26 32.62 -8.40
C LEU A 184 -30.23 31.59 -7.80
N ALA A 185 -31.49 31.54 -8.24
CA ALA A 185 -32.44 30.49 -7.86
C ALA A 185 -32.18 29.18 -8.64
N LEU A 186 -31.88 29.27 -9.94
CA LEU A 186 -31.79 28.12 -10.83
C LEU A 186 -30.66 27.13 -10.48
N GLN A 187 -29.59 27.60 -9.83
CA GLN A 187 -28.51 26.73 -9.32
C GLN A 187 -28.99 25.68 -8.27
N ILE A 188 -30.16 25.86 -7.66
CA ILE A 188 -30.78 24.88 -6.75
C ILE A 188 -31.14 23.58 -7.49
N VAL A 189 -31.54 23.67 -8.76
CA VAL A 189 -32.02 22.52 -9.55
C VAL A 189 -30.93 21.43 -9.72
N PRO A 190 -29.72 21.72 -10.26
CA PRO A 190 -28.65 20.73 -10.31
C PRO A 190 -28.16 20.29 -8.92
N ALA A 191 -28.25 21.14 -7.89
CA ALA A 191 -27.80 20.79 -6.55
C ALA A 191 -28.73 19.77 -5.88
N LEU A 192 -30.05 19.95 -6.01
CA LEU A 192 -31.06 18.99 -5.58
C LEU A 192 -30.96 17.69 -6.38
N THR A 193 -30.71 17.80 -7.68
CA THR A 193 -30.48 16.65 -8.57
C THR A 193 -29.31 15.81 -8.08
N LEU A 194 -28.15 16.42 -7.80
CA LEU A 194 -26.99 15.72 -7.26
C LEU A 194 -27.26 15.13 -5.87
N ALA A 195 -27.82 15.92 -4.95
CA ALA A 195 -28.09 15.52 -3.56
C ALA A 195 -29.01 14.29 -3.46
N VAL A 196 -30.07 14.24 -4.27
CA VAL A 196 -31.03 13.13 -4.30
C VAL A 196 -30.50 11.98 -5.16
N GLY A 197 -30.01 12.27 -6.37
CA GLY A 197 -29.62 11.25 -7.34
C GLY A 197 -28.41 10.41 -6.91
N ILE A 198 -27.41 11.00 -6.25
CA ILE A 198 -26.21 10.26 -5.81
C ILE A 198 -26.52 9.19 -4.76
N LEU A 199 -27.68 9.27 -4.09
CA LEU A 199 -28.14 8.25 -3.14
C LEU A 199 -28.43 6.90 -3.82
N PHE A 200 -28.78 6.88 -5.11
CA PHE A 200 -29.04 5.66 -5.88
C PHE A 200 -27.77 5.01 -6.45
N PHE A 201 -26.65 5.74 -6.49
CA PHE A 201 -25.37 5.24 -7.02
C PHE A 201 -24.53 4.49 -5.97
N PRO A 202 -23.61 3.60 -6.38
CA PRO A 202 -22.81 2.78 -5.46
C PRO A 202 -21.82 3.60 -4.60
N PHE A 203 -21.35 3.00 -3.51
CA PHE A 203 -20.18 3.51 -2.78
C PHE A 203 -18.88 3.25 -3.57
N SER A 204 -17.78 3.91 -3.20
CA SER A 204 -16.45 3.57 -3.72
C SER A 204 -16.01 2.18 -3.20
N PRO A 205 -15.63 1.22 -4.07
CA PRO A 205 -15.11 -0.08 -3.64
C PRO A 205 -13.85 0.06 -2.77
N ARG A 206 -12.95 0.96 -3.17
CA ARG A 206 -11.69 1.27 -2.46
C ARG A 206 -11.97 1.83 -1.06
N TRP A 207 -12.99 2.68 -0.90
CA TRP A 207 -13.43 3.15 0.42
C TRP A 207 -14.04 2.04 1.28
N LEU A 208 -14.89 1.19 0.69
CA LEU A 208 -15.51 0.07 1.41
C LEU A 208 -14.44 -0.90 1.96
N MET A 209 -13.45 -1.30 1.14
CA MET A 209 -12.34 -2.14 1.59
C MET A 209 -11.50 -1.45 2.68
N ALA A 210 -11.18 -0.16 2.53
CA ALA A 210 -10.39 0.57 3.55
C ALA A 210 -11.07 0.60 4.94
N VAL A 211 -12.41 0.63 4.97
CA VAL A 211 -13.26 0.56 6.18
C VAL A 211 -13.56 -0.89 6.63
N GLY A 212 -13.15 -1.90 5.86
CA GLY A 212 -13.31 -3.33 6.21
C GLY A 212 -14.63 -3.96 5.78
N ARG A 213 -15.35 -3.34 4.82
CA ARG A 213 -16.60 -3.84 4.22
C ARG A 213 -16.33 -4.64 2.94
N ASP A 214 -15.35 -5.54 3.01
CA ASP A 214 -14.77 -6.30 1.91
C ASP A 214 -15.80 -7.02 1.02
N SER A 215 -16.74 -7.74 1.63
CA SER A 215 -17.78 -8.51 0.92
C SER A 215 -18.79 -7.62 0.17
N GLU A 216 -19.01 -6.40 0.65
CA GLU A 216 -19.79 -5.38 -0.04
C GLU A 216 -18.96 -4.71 -1.15
N ALA A 217 -17.67 -4.47 -0.91
CA ALA A 217 -16.77 -3.91 -1.91
C ALA A 217 -16.66 -4.82 -3.15
N LEU A 218 -16.52 -6.14 -2.95
CA LEU A 218 -16.50 -7.12 -4.05
C LEU A 218 -17.83 -7.13 -4.83
N ARG A 219 -18.98 -7.04 -4.14
CA ARG A 219 -20.31 -6.93 -4.77
C ARG A 219 -20.44 -5.65 -5.60
N VAL A 220 -20.00 -4.51 -5.06
CA VAL A 220 -20.08 -3.22 -5.73
C VAL A 220 -19.10 -3.15 -6.91
N LEU A 221 -17.89 -3.71 -6.78
CA LEU A 221 -16.93 -3.81 -7.88
C LEU A 221 -17.49 -4.67 -9.03
N SER A 222 -18.08 -5.84 -8.74
CA SER A 222 -18.64 -6.71 -9.79
C SER A 222 -19.85 -6.07 -10.50
N GLN A 223 -20.68 -5.31 -9.79
CA GLN A 223 -21.74 -4.49 -10.38
C GLN A 223 -21.16 -3.44 -11.34
N ILE A 224 -20.28 -2.56 -10.84
CA ILE A 224 -19.68 -1.45 -11.59
C ILE A 224 -18.92 -1.94 -12.83
N ARG A 225 -18.25 -3.10 -12.74
CA ARG A 225 -17.48 -3.69 -13.85
C ARG A 225 -18.37 -4.44 -14.85
N SER A 226 -19.46 -5.07 -14.41
CA SER A 226 -20.33 -5.90 -15.27
C SER A 226 -19.55 -6.99 -16.05
N VAL A 227 -18.55 -7.59 -15.40
CA VAL A 227 -17.68 -8.66 -15.95
C VAL A 227 -17.89 -9.97 -15.17
N SER A 228 -17.45 -11.08 -15.75
CA SER A 228 -17.26 -12.34 -15.03
C SER A 228 -16.42 -12.16 -13.76
N SER A 229 -16.66 -13.04 -12.78
CA SER A 229 -16.07 -12.93 -11.44
C SER A 229 -14.53 -12.95 -11.40
N ILE A 230 -13.86 -13.48 -12.43
CA ILE A 230 -12.41 -13.69 -12.44
C ILE A 230 -11.64 -12.37 -12.62
N GLU A 231 -11.87 -11.62 -13.71
CA GLU A 231 -11.24 -10.30 -13.92
C GLU A 231 -11.52 -9.34 -12.75
N CYS A 232 -12.69 -9.47 -12.11
CA CYS A 232 -13.09 -8.68 -10.94
C CYS A 232 -12.42 -9.14 -9.63
N LEU A 233 -12.08 -10.42 -9.50
CA LEU A 233 -11.40 -10.96 -8.32
C LEU A 233 -9.92 -10.60 -8.34
N ASP A 234 -9.30 -10.56 -9.53
CA ASP A 234 -7.92 -10.10 -9.70
C ASP A 234 -7.77 -8.61 -9.28
N GLU A 235 -8.61 -7.70 -9.82
CA GLU A 235 -8.61 -6.27 -9.39
C GLU A 235 -8.96 -6.11 -7.89
N TYR A 236 -9.83 -6.96 -7.34
CA TYR A 236 -10.15 -6.94 -5.92
C TYR A 236 -8.96 -7.37 -5.05
N ASN A 237 -8.23 -8.42 -5.46
CA ASN A 237 -7.06 -8.91 -4.73
C ASN A 237 -5.91 -7.89 -4.77
N ASP A 238 -5.65 -7.26 -5.92
CA ASP A 238 -4.66 -6.19 -6.04
C ASP A 238 -4.94 -5.04 -5.05
N ILE A 239 -6.18 -4.52 -5.07
CA ILE A 239 -6.61 -3.43 -4.17
C ILE A 239 -6.57 -3.87 -2.71
N LYS A 240 -6.96 -5.11 -2.40
CA LYS A 240 -6.95 -5.61 -1.02
C LYS A 240 -5.54 -5.76 -0.47
N ASN A 241 -4.62 -6.35 -1.25
CA ASN A 241 -3.23 -6.53 -0.85
C ASN A 241 -2.57 -5.18 -0.54
N GLU A 242 -2.81 -4.14 -1.35
CA GLU A 242 -2.32 -2.78 -1.04
C GLU A 242 -2.96 -2.19 0.22
N ILE A 243 -4.26 -2.37 0.43
CA ILE A 243 -4.96 -1.88 1.65
C ILE A 243 -4.46 -2.56 2.93
N ASP A 244 -4.17 -3.85 2.87
CA ASP A 244 -3.68 -4.60 4.04
C ASP A 244 -2.19 -4.28 4.32
N LEU A 245 -1.35 -4.13 3.29
CA LEU A 245 0.00 -3.57 3.43
C LEU A 245 -0.03 -2.12 3.97
N GLU A 246 -0.95 -1.28 3.50
CA GLU A 246 -1.16 0.07 4.05
C GLU A 246 -1.64 0.00 5.52
N ARG A 247 -2.47 -0.96 5.92
CA ARG A 247 -2.92 -1.14 7.31
C ARG A 247 -1.76 -1.44 8.25
N GLU A 248 -0.84 -2.30 7.83
CA GLU A 248 0.35 -2.68 8.59
C GLU A 248 1.37 -1.53 8.72
N GLN A 249 1.38 -0.57 7.78
CA GLN A 249 2.36 0.52 7.73
C GLN A 249 1.84 1.91 8.16
N ALA A 250 0.53 2.17 8.15
CA ALA A 250 0.02 3.54 8.08
C ALA A 250 -0.03 4.32 9.41
N VAL A 251 0.99 5.13 9.65
CA VAL A 251 0.87 6.38 10.44
C VAL A 251 0.01 7.38 9.64
N ARG A 252 -1.32 7.31 9.75
CA ARG A 252 -2.31 8.07 8.94
C ARG A 252 -2.32 9.61 9.12
N SER A 253 -1.23 10.21 9.60
CA SER A 253 -1.08 11.64 9.90
C SER A 253 -0.72 12.48 8.68
N TYR A 254 -1.25 13.71 8.62
CA TYR A 254 -0.81 14.75 7.66
C TYR A 254 0.70 15.02 7.71
N ALA A 255 1.36 14.75 8.85
CA ALA A 255 2.80 14.93 9.01
C ALA A 255 3.64 14.08 8.04
N GLN A 256 3.12 12.96 7.52
CA GLN A 256 3.82 12.14 6.52
C GLN A 256 4.20 12.91 5.25
N PHE A 257 3.46 13.96 4.88
CA PHE A 257 3.77 14.76 3.69
C PHE A 257 5.08 15.58 3.80
N PHE A 258 5.67 15.74 4.99
CA PHE A 258 6.98 16.39 5.14
C PHE A 258 8.15 15.47 4.80
N TYR A 259 7.92 14.16 4.64
CA TYR A 259 8.94 13.14 4.42
C TYR A 259 8.90 12.59 2.97
N PRO A 260 10.05 12.19 2.39
CA PRO A 260 10.08 11.45 1.13
C PRO A 260 9.40 10.07 1.26
N PRO A 261 8.80 9.51 0.19
CA PRO A 261 8.62 10.10 -1.14
C PRO A 261 7.42 11.06 -1.22
N LEU A 262 6.49 11.03 -0.26
CA LEU A 262 5.21 11.77 -0.28
C LEU A 262 5.39 13.29 -0.44
N ARG A 263 6.47 13.87 0.11
CA ARG A 263 6.81 15.29 -0.10
C ARG A 263 6.95 15.67 -1.58
N ARG A 264 7.55 14.82 -2.42
CA ARG A 264 7.70 15.08 -3.87
C ARG A 264 6.33 15.15 -4.55
N ARG A 265 5.44 14.20 -4.22
CA ARG A 265 4.07 14.13 -4.74
C ARG A 265 3.25 15.35 -4.32
N LEU A 266 3.33 15.77 -3.05
CA LEU A 266 2.60 16.95 -2.60
C LEU A 266 3.11 18.23 -3.28
N ILE A 267 4.42 18.43 -3.43
CA ILE A 267 4.97 19.60 -4.13
C ILE A 267 4.50 19.67 -5.59
N LEU A 268 4.47 18.54 -6.30
CA LEU A 268 3.98 18.49 -7.69
C LEU A 268 2.46 18.70 -7.76
N GLY A 269 1.68 18.03 -6.92
CA GLY A 269 0.22 18.23 -6.86
C GLY A 269 -0.20 19.65 -6.47
N VAL A 270 0.56 20.31 -5.57
CA VAL A 270 0.31 21.71 -5.20
C VAL A 270 0.74 22.65 -6.32
N SER A 271 1.91 22.46 -6.91
CA SER A 271 2.42 23.37 -7.94
C SER A 271 1.58 23.34 -9.23
N ILE A 272 1.09 22.19 -9.70
CA ILE A 272 0.23 22.16 -10.91
C ILE A 272 -1.07 22.95 -10.71
N GLN A 273 -1.62 22.94 -9.49
CA GLN A 273 -2.84 23.67 -9.15
C GLN A 273 -2.60 25.18 -9.03
N ILE A 274 -1.47 25.59 -8.45
CA ILE A 274 -1.04 27.00 -8.43
C ILE A 274 -0.82 27.50 -9.88
N LEU A 275 -0.10 26.73 -10.70
CA LEU A 275 0.19 27.08 -12.09
C LEU A 275 -1.08 27.15 -12.95
N GLN A 276 -2.08 26.27 -12.73
CA GLN A 276 -3.39 26.38 -13.39
C GLN A 276 -4.05 27.75 -13.15
N GLN A 277 -3.96 28.30 -11.94
CA GLN A 277 -4.54 29.60 -11.60
C GLN A 277 -3.70 30.78 -12.12
N LEU A 278 -2.37 30.66 -12.17
CA LEU A 278 -1.47 31.68 -12.71
C LEU A 278 -1.60 31.89 -14.23
N THR A 279 -2.38 31.06 -14.93
CA THR A 279 -2.84 31.34 -16.31
C THR A 279 -3.77 32.56 -16.41
N GLY A 280 -4.37 33.00 -15.30
CA GLY A 280 -5.38 34.05 -15.26
C GLY A 280 -6.80 33.62 -15.65
N ILE A 281 -7.00 32.35 -16.05
CA ILE A 281 -8.25 31.87 -16.66
C ILE A 281 -9.53 32.23 -15.87
N ASN A 282 -9.53 32.04 -14.55
CA ASN A 282 -10.71 32.27 -13.73
C ASN A 282 -11.05 33.76 -13.63
N SER A 283 -10.06 34.65 -13.56
CA SER A 283 -10.30 36.09 -13.65
C SER A 283 -10.77 36.51 -15.05
N VAL A 284 -10.29 35.86 -16.11
CA VAL A 284 -10.83 36.06 -17.48
C VAL A 284 -12.29 35.60 -17.56
N MET A 285 -12.75 34.60 -16.78
CA MET A 285 -14.17 34.21 -16.72
C MET A 285 -15.02 35.16 -15.86
N TYR A 286 -14.56 35.52 -14.65
CA TYR A 286 -15.30 36.39 -13.74
C TYR A 286 -15.50 37.80 -14.30
N TYR A 287 -14.56 38.28 -15.13
CA TYR A 287 -14.60 39.63 -15.72
C TYR A 287 -14.72 39.61 -17.26
N ALA A 288 -15.17 38.49 -17.85
CA ALA A 288 -15.29 38.33 -19.31
C ALA A 288 -16.07 39.47 -20.01
N PRO A 289 -17.23 39.93 -19.52
CA PRO A 289 -17.95 41.04 -20.15
C PRO A 289 -17.14 42.34 -20.18
N GLU A 290 -16.33 42.59 -19.16
CA GLU A 290 -15.50 43.80 -19.06
C GLU A 290 -14.28 43.73 -19.98
N ILE A 291 -13.65 42.56 -20.09
CA ILE A 291 -12.58 42.30 -21.07
C ILE A 291 -13.10 42.48 -22.50
N PHE A 292 -14.32 42.03 -22.81
CA PHE A 292 -14.92 42.23 -24.12
C PHE A 292 -15.26 43.72 -24.41
N LYS A 293 -15.67 44.51 -23.41
CA LYS A 293 -15.78 45.97 -23.57
C LYS A 293 -14.43 46.62 -23.86
N GLN A 294 -13.38 46.27 -23.09
CA GLN A 294 -12.01 46.79 -23.30
C GLN A 294 -11.43 46.38 -24.67
N ALA A 295 -11.89 45.27 -25.25
CA ALA A 295 -11.58 44.88 -26.62
C ALA A 295 -12.37 45.66 -27.69
N GLY A 296 -13.39 46.44 -27.32
CA GLY A 296 -14.18 47.32 -28.20
C GLY A 296 -15.68 47.02 -28.28
N LEU A 297 -16.21 46.02 -27.55
CA LEU A 297 -17.64 45.71 -27.53
C LEU A 297 -18.37 46.54 -26.46
N ASN A 298 -18.55 47.83 -26.75
CA ASN A 298 -19.07 48.83 -25.80
C ASN A 298 -20.53 48.58 -25.32
N ASP A 299 -21.35 47.86 -26.09
CA ASP A 299 -22.71 47.50 -25.68
C ASP A 299 -22.73 46.30 -24.73
N GLN A 300 -23.49 46.41 -23.63
CA GLN A 300 -23.64 45.35 -22.63
C GLN A 300 -24.29 44.09 -23.20
N GLY A 301 -25.25 44.23 -24.13
CA GLY A 301 -25.85 43.09 -24.83
C GLY A 301 -24.81 42.31 -25.63
N ALA A 302 -24.00 43.01 -26.43
CA ALA A 302 -22.89 42.45 -27.18
C ALA A 302 -21.80 41.84 -26.29
N SER A 303 -21.44 42.47 -25.16
CA SER A 303 -20.46 41.91 -24.21
C SER A 303 -20.95 40.59 -23.58
N LEU A 304 -22.23 40.52 -23.19
CA LEU A 304 -22.85 39.31 -22.64
C LEU A 304 -23.02 38.23 -23.72
N LEU A 305 -23.33 38.59 -24.97
CA LEU A 305 -23.42 37.68 -26.09
C LEU A 305 -22.06 37.05 -26.44
N ALA A 306 -20.99 37.84 -26.50
CA ALA A 306 -19.62 37.34 -26.67
C ALA A 306 -19.21 36.40 -25.52
N THR A 307 -19.64 36.71 -24.30
CA THR A 307 -19.46 35.83 -23.13
C THR A 307 -20.25 34.51 -23.29
N GLY A 308 -21.48 34.53 -23.82
CA GLY A 308 -22.25 33.34 -24.16
C GLY A 308 -21.60 32.47 -25.26
N ILE A 309 -20.97 33.09 -26.26
CA ILE A 309 -20.17 32.41 -27.29
C ILE A 309 -18.93 31.75 -26.67
N ASN A 310 -18.24 32.44 -25.76
CA ASN A 310 -17.11 31.87 -25.01
C ASN A 310 -17.51 30.58 -24.25
N GLY A 311 -18.73 30.51 -23.73
CA GLY A 311 -19.30 29.30 -23.15
C GLY A 311 -19.36 28.10 -24.11
N PHE A 312 -19.76 28.32 -25.37
CA PHE A 312 -19.73 27.25 -26.38
C PHE A 312 -18.30 26.85 -26.78
N VAL A 313 -17.38 27.82 -26.88
CA VAL A 313 -15.95 27.55 -27.14
C VAL A 313 -15.38 26.64 -26.05
N LEU A 314 -15.65 26.93 -24.77
CA LEU A 314 -15.27 26.08 -23.62
C LEU A 314 -15.80 24.64 -23.76
N ILE A 315 -17.10 24.46 -24.03
CA ILE A 315 -17.71 23.12 -24.17
C ILE A 315 -17.02 22.33 -25.29
N ILE A 316 -16.91 22.91 -26.49
CA ILE A 316 -16.38 22.23 -27.68
C ILE A 316 -14.89 21.92 -27.50
N ALA A 317 -14.10 22.86 -27.00
CA ALA A 317 -12.67 22.67 -26.79
C ALA A 317 -12.34 21.70 -25.64
N THR A 318 -13.28 21.38 -24.75
CA THR A 318 -13.08 20.31 -23.76
C THR A 318 -13.14 18.90 -24.39
N ILE A 319 -13.86 18.72 -25.51
CA ILE A 319 -14.11 17.40 -26.12
C ILE A 319 -12.81 16.66 -26.52
N PRO A 320 -11.80 17.31 -27.16
CA PRO A 320 -10.51 16.68 -27.43
C PRO A 320 -9.81 16.11 -26.18
N ALA A 321 -9.91 16.77 -25.03
CA ALA A 321 -9.35 16.22 -23.78
C ALA A 321 -10.00 14.88 -23.43
N ILE A 322 -11.34 14.84 -23.40
CA ILE A 322 -12.11 13.64 -23.05
C ILE A 322 -11.75 12.47 -23.98
N LEU A 323 -11.53 12.73 -25.27
CA LEU A 323 -11.24 11.70 -26.28
C LEU A 323 -9.78 11.23 -26.35
N TYR A 324 -8.82 12.08 -25.94
CA TYR A 324 -7.39 11.85 -26.20
C TYR A 324 -6.47 11.91 -24.95
N ILE A 325 -6.95 12.28 -23.76
CA ILE A 325 -6.12 12.37 -22.54
C ILE A 325 -5.44 11.05 -22.14
N ASP A 326 -6.15 9.93 -22.29
CA ASP A 326 -5.63 8.58 -22.05
C ASP A 326 -4.85 8.00 -23.26
N LYS A 327 -4.69 8.77 -24.35
CA LYS A 327 -3.92 8.38 -25.55
C LYS A 327 -2.61 9.18 -25.69
N LEU A 328 -2.65 10.49 -25.52
CA LEU A 328 -1.52 11.40 -25.75
C LEU A 328 -0.61 11.58 -24.52
N GLY A 329 -1.07 11.20 -23.33
CA GLY A 329 -0.37 11.44 -22.07
C GLY A 329 -0.62 12.83 -21.48
N ARG A 330 -0.54 12.93 -20.16
CA ARG A 330 -0.82 14.15 -19.40
C ARG A 330 0.24 15.23 -19.69
N ARG A 331 1.52 14.84 -19.82
CA ARG A 331 2.65 15.77 -20.00
C ARG A 331 2.62 16.47 -21.36
N PHE A 332 2.30 15.76 -22.43
CA PHE A 332 2.19 16.36 -23.78
C PHE A 332 1.04 17.37 -23.86
N ILE A 333 -0.11 17.04 -23.28
CA ILE A 333 -1.30 17.90 -23.28
C ILE A 333 -1.05 19.20 -22.49
N LEU A 334 -0.42 19.11 -21.32
CA LEU A 334 -0.06 20.29 -20.54
C LEU A 334 0.95 21.20 -21.27
N ILE A 335 1.99 20.64 -21.90
CA ILE A 335 3.00 21.43 -22.62
C ILE A 335 2.40 22.10 -23.87
N SER A 336 1.65 21.36 -24.69
CA SER A 336 1.00 21.92 -25.89
C SER A 336 -0.01 23.02 -25.54
N GLY A 337 -0.81 22.83 -24.48
CA GLY A 337 -1.69 23.87 -23.94
C GLY A 337 -0.96 25.12 -23.44
N ALA A 338 0.17 24.95 -22.74
CA ALA A 338 0.98 26.06 -22.24
C ALA A 338 1.55 26.92 -23.37
N LEU A 339 2.03 26.30 -24.46
CA LEU A 339 2.52 26.99 -25.65
C LEU A 339 1.40 27.77 -26.36
N LEU A 340 0.22 27.18 -26.52
CA LEU A 340 -0.89 27.80 -27.25
C LEU A 340 -1.55 28.94 -26.45
N MET A 341 -1.63 28.81 -25.12
CA MET A 341 -2.00 29.91 -24.22
C MET A 341 -0.96 31.04 -24.22
N THR A 342 0.34 30.72 -24.21
CA THR A 342 1.43 31.71 -24.32
C THR A 342 1.28 32.55 -25.59
N LEU A 343 1.14 31.89 -26.74
CA LEU A 343 0.98 32.56 -28.03
C LEU A 343 -0.23 33.51 -28.04
N SER A 344 -1.38 33.04 -27.51
CA SER A 344 -2.61 33.82 -27.45
C SER A 344 -2.48 35.05 -26.54
N MET A 345 -1.89 34.89 -25.35
CA MET A 345 -1.66 35.97 -24.39
C MET A 345 -0.68 37.03 -24.91
N LEU A 346 0.40 36.62 -25.58
CA LEU A 346 1.37 37.54 -26.17
C LEU A 346 0.81 38.32 -27.37
N ILE A 347 0.01 37.68 -28.24
CA ILE A 347 -0.64 38.36 -29.36
C ILE A 347 -1.70 39.35 -28.85
N MET A 348 -2.51 38.96 -27.86
CA MET A 348 -3.51 39.83 -27.23
C MET A 348 -2.85 41.04 -26.56
N GLY A 349 -1.86 40.83 -25.68
CA GLY A 349 -1.15 41.94 -25.02
C GLY A 349 -0.39 42.83 -25.99
N GLY A 350 0.25 42.25 -27.01
CA GLY A 350 0.97 43.00 -28.05
C GLY A 350 0.05 43.84 -28.94
N THR A 351 -1.04 43.27 -29.45
CA THR A 351 -1.99 44.01 -30.31
C THR A 351 -2.74 45.10 -29.54
N MET A 352 -3.12 44.83 -28.28
CA MET A 352 -3.75 45.82 -27.40
C MET A 352 -2.79 46.94 -27.02
N GLY A 353 -1.49 46.67 -26.83
CA GLY A 353 -0.47 47.68 -26.55
C GLY A 353 0.00 48.50 -27.77
N VAL A 354 -0.18 47.99 -29.00
CA VAL A 354 0.20 48.67 -30.25
C VAL A 354 -0.97 49.44 -30.88
N HIS A 355 -2.21 48.98 -30.69
CA HIS A 355 -3.41 49.58 -31.30
C HIS A 355 -4.44 50.14 -30.32
N GLY A 356 -4.28 49.93 -29.02
CA GLY A 356 -5.10 50.55 -27.97
C GLY A 356 -4.38 51.72 -27.31
N TYR A 357 -5.17 52.66 -26.75
CA TYR A 357 -4.67 53.69 -25.85
C TYR A 357 -5.61 53.87 -24.66
N THR A 358 -5.09 54.37 -23.54
CA THR A 358 -5.86 54.64 -22.32
C THR A 358 -6.39 56.06 -22.31
N HIS A 359 -7.66 56.21 -21.93
CA HIS A 359 -8.32 57.49 -21.71
C HIS A 359 -8.94 57.50 -20.31
N PHE A 360 -8.60 58.49 -19.48
CA PHE A 360 -9.25 58.67 -18.17
C PHE A 360 -10.59 59.40 -18.34
N ASN A 361 -11.69 58.76 -17.97
CA ASN A 361 -13.02 59.36 -18.11
C ASN A 361 -13.41 60.05 -16.79
N GLU A 362 -13.26 61.38 -16.74
CA GLU A 362 -13.54 62.20 -15.55
C GLU A 362 -14.97 61.98 -15.02
N THR A 363 -15.94 61.78 -15.90
CA THR A 363 -17.35 61.52 -15.55
C THR A 363 -17.58 60.20 -14.81
N LEU A 364 -16.73 59.20 -15.05
CA LEU A 364 -16.84 57.86 -14.48
C LEU A 364 -15.82 57.62 -13.35
N GLY A 365 -14.72 58.37 -13.34
CA GLY A 365 -13.58 58.17 -12.44
C GLY A 365 -12.86 56.85 -12.68
N THR A 366 -12.67 56.46 -13.95
CA THR A 366 -12.08 55.19 -14.37
C THR A 366 -11.23 55.34 -15.63
N VAL A 367 -10.19 54.51 -15.76
CA VAL A 367 -9.42 54.36 -17.01
C VAL A 367 -10.19 53.46 -17.99
N GLN A 368 -10.41 53.94 -19.22
CA GLN A 368 -11.00 53.16 -20.31
C GLN A 368 -9.94 52.91 -21.39
N VAL A 369 -9.88 51.70 -21.94
CA VAL A 369 -9.04 51.39 -23.11
C VAL A 369 -9.87 51.57 -24.37
N ILE A 370 -9.36 52.36 -25.31
CA ILE A 370 -9.99 52.64 -26.60
C ILE A 370 -9.15 52.02 -27.70
N ILE A 371 -9.76 51.17 -28.52
CA ILE A 371 -9.12 50.50 -29.67
C ILE A 371 -9.78 51.04 -30.96
N PRO A 372 -9.22 52.07 -31.62
CA PRO A 372 -9.81 52.65 -32.84
C PRO A 372 -9.74 51.72 -34.06
N ASN A 373 -8.84 50.72 -34.06
CA ASN A 373 -8.72 49.77 -35.14
C ASN A 373 -9.63 48.55 -34.91
N GLN A 374 -10.79 48.51 -35.58
CA GLN A 374 -11.77 47.42 -35.49
C GLN A 374 -11.18 46.04 -35.83
N THR A 375 -10.17 45.97 -36.72
CA THR A 375 -9.45 44.71 -37.01
C THR A 375 -8.64 44.23 -35.81
N ALA A 376 -8.02 45.15 -35.04
CA ALA A 376 -7.31 44.79 -33.82
C ALA A 376 -8.27 44.29 -32.73
N SER A 377 -9.45 44.92 -32.59
CA SER A 377 -10.53 44.42 -31.72
C SER A 377 -10.93 42.99 -32.05
N TYR A 378 -11.16 42.66 -33.33
CA TYR A 378 -11.50 41.29 -33.74
C TYR A 378 -10.36 40.30 -33.49
N VAL A 379 -9.10 40.69 -33.70
CA VAL A 379 -7.93 39.85 -33.37
C VAL A 379 -7.84 39.57 -31.88
N ILE A 380 -8.05 40.57 -31.02
CA ILE A 380 -8.08 40.39 -29.55
C ILE A 380 -9.21 39.44 -29.14
N ILE A 381 -10.44 39.67 -29.61
CA ILE A 381 -11.61 38.82 -29.32
C ILE A 381 -11.36 37.37 -29.78
N PHE A 382 -10.77 37.18 -30.96
CA PHE A 382 -10.40 35.85 -31.46
C PHE A 382 -9.35 35.18 -30.56
N PHE A 383 -8.28 35.86 -30.17
CA PHE A 383 -7.26 35.27 -29.31
C PHE A 383 -7.70 35.09 -27.84
N VAL A 384 -8.72 35.80 -27.35
CA VAL A 384 -9.43 35.41 -26.12
C VAL A 384 -10.07 34.02 -26.29
N TYR A 385 -10.81 33.78 -27.37
CA TYR A 385 -11.39 32.44 -27.62
C TYR A 385 -10.31 31.37 -27.82
N VAL A 386 -9.20 31.66 -28.51
CA VAL A 386 -8.08 30.70 -28.67
C VAL A 386 -7.40 30.41 -27.33
N PHE A 387 -7.18 31.41 -26.46
CA PHE A 387 -6.65 31.21 -25.11
C PHE A 387 -7.57 30.29 -24.28
N VAL A 388 -8.88 30.58 -24.27
CA VAL A 388 -9.87 29.83 -23.50
C VAL A 388 -10.03 28.39 -24.04
N ALA A 389 -10.04 28.21 -25.36
CA ALA A 389 -10.01 26.89 -25.99
C ALA A 389 -8.73 26.11 -25.64
N SER A 390 -7.58 26.80 -25.65
CA SER A 390 -6.28 26.21 -25.29
C SER A 390 -6.30 25.67 -23.87
N PHE A 391 -6.80 26.44 -22.91
CA PHE A 391 -6.98 25.99 -21.53
C PHE A 391 -7.92 24.79 -21.42
N ALA A 392 -9.07 24.83 -22.11
CA ALA A 392 -10.13 23.83 -22.02
C ALA A 392 -9.70 22.43 -22.48
N PHE A 393 -8.88 22.32 -23.55
CA PHE A 393 -8.38 21.01 -23.99
C PHE A 393 -7.24 20.46 -23.11
N SER A 394 -6.63 21.30 -22.26
CA SER A 394 -5.35 20.98 -21.61
C SER A 394 -5.35 21.13 -20.09
N TRP A 395 -5.07 22.33 -19.59
CA TRP A 395 -4.85 22.63 -18.18
C TRP A 395 -6.11 22.58 -17.33
N GLY A 396 -7.29 22.77 -17.93
CA GLY A 396 -8.58 22.52 -17.30
C GLY A 396 -8.68 21.10 -16.75
N PRO A 397 -8.82 20.07 -17.61
CA PRO A 397 -9.01 18.69 -17.13
C PRO A 397 -7.74 18.07 -16.54
N THR A 398 -6.58 18.31 -17.15
CA THR A 398 -5.38 17.51 -16.85
C THR A 398 -4.78 17.80 -15.47
N ALA A 399 -4.92 19.03 -14.95
CA ALA A 399 -4.46 19.36 -13.59
C ALA A 399 -5.24 18.61 -12.50
N TRP A 400 -6.58 18.52 -12.64
CA TRP A 400 -7.44 17.76 -11.72
C TRP A 400 -7.16 16.26 -11.79
N VAL A 401 -7.00 15.71 -13.01
CA VAL A 401 -6.59 14.31 -13.23
C VAL A 401 -5.31 14.01 -12.47
N TYR A 402 -4.24 14.77 -12.71
CA TYR A 402 -2.93 14.54 -12.12
C TYR A 402 -2.96 14.52 -10.59
N CYS A 403 -3.68 15.46 -9.96
CA CYS A 403 -3.79 15.55 -8.50
C CYS A 403 -4.54 14.37 -7.84
N THR A 404 -5.31 13.60 -8.60
CA THR A 404 -5.99 12.39 -8.10
C THR A 404 -5.19 11.12 -8.38
N GLU A 405 -4.31 11.13 -9.39
CA GLU A 405 -3.52 9.97 -9.81
C GLU A 405 -2.26 9.76 -8.95
N ILE A 406 -1.59 10.83 -8.52
CA ILE A 406 -0.24 10.74 -7.93
C ILE A 406 -0.15 10.29 -6.46
N PHE A 407 -1.26 10.09 -5.75
CA PHE A 407 -1.26 9.78 -4.32
C PHE A 407 -1.74 8.34 -4.01
N PRO A 408 -1.09 7.63 -3.07
CA PRO A 408 -1.48 6.28 -2.63
C PRO A 408 -2.77 6.33 -1.81
N LEU A 409 -3.49 5.22 -1.71
CA LEU A 409 -4.89 5.19 -1.29
C LEU A 409 -5.13 5.79 0.11
N SER A 410 -4.34 5.43 1.12
CA SER A 410 -4.43 5.93 2.51
C SER A 410 -4.27 7.45 2.67
N MET A 411 -3.63 8.10 1.70
CA MET A 411 -3.28 9.52 1.74
C MET A 411 -3.88 10.34 0.59
N ARG A 412 -4.51 9.69 -0.42
CA ARG A 412 -5.11 10.34 -1.60
C ARG A 412 -6.09 11.44 -1.23
N SER A 413 -7.01 11.14 -0.33
CA SER A 413 -8.02 12.10 0.13
C SER A 413 -7.38 13.37 0.73
N LYS A 414 -6.39 13.20 1.62
CA LYS A 414 -5.67 14.31 2.27
C LYS A 414 -4.77 15.07 1.29
N GLY A 415 -4.10 14.36 0.39
CA GLY A 415 -3.26 14.93 -0.66
C GLY A 415 -4.08 15.77 -1.61
N THR A 416 -5.09 15.17 -2.26
CA THR A 416 -6.01 15.88 -3.16
C THR A 416 -6.68 17.07 -2.46
N SER A 417 -7.13 16.91 -1.21
CA SER A 417 -7.65 18.01 -0.36
C SER A 417 -6.70 19.22 -0.26
N ILE A 418 -5.40 18.99 0.04
CA ILE A 418 -4.40 20.09 0.08
C ILE A 418 -4.18 20.70 -1.31
N THR A 419 -4.12 19.89 -2.37
CA THR A 419 -3.94 20.40 -3.74
C THR A 419 -5.13 21.24 -4.22
N THR A 420 -6.36 20.81 -3.93
CA THR A 420 -7.57 21.58 -4.22
C THR A 420 -7.65 22.84 -3.37
N ALA A 421 -7.24 22.80 -2.10
CA ALA A 421 -7.12 24.01 -1.28
C ALA A 421 -6.09 24.99 -1.87
N ALA A 422 -4.95 24.52 -2.37
CA ALA A 422 -3.97 25.37 -3.05
C ALA A 422 -4.55 26.04 -4.32
N ASN A 423 -5.34 25.30 -5.13
CA ASN A 423 -6.08 25.87 -6.26
C ASN A 423 -6.94 27.06 -5.81
N TRP A 424 -7.81 26.86 -4.82
CA TRP A 424 -8.73 27.90 -4.34
C TRP A 424 -8.03 29.08 -3.66
N ALA A 425 -6.94 28.83 -2.93
CA ALA A 425 -6.12 29.90 -2.33
C ALA A 425 -5.47 30.78 -3.40
N THR A 426 -4.87 30.19 -4.45
CA THR A 426 -4.29 30.98 -5.55
C THR A 426 -5.37 31.65 -6.39
N ASN A 427 -6.51 31.00 -6.65
CA ASN A 427 -7.66 31.62 -7.32
C ASN A 427 -8.13 32.88 -6.57
N CYS A 428 -8.23 32.79 -5.24
CA CYS A 428 -8.57 33.94 -4.38
C CYS A 428 -7.59 35.11 -4.57
N ILE A 429 -6.28 34.85 -4.45
CA ILE A 429 -5.23 35.87 -4.60
C ILE A 429 -5.27 36.50 -6.00
N VAL A 430 -5.34 35.69 -7.06
CA VAL A 430 -5.36 36.17 -8.45
C VAL A 430 -6.64 36.97 -8.73
N SER A 431 -7.80 36.50 -8.30
CA SER A 431 -9.09 37.18 -8.56
C SER A 431 -9.29 38.50 -7.80
N PHE A 432 -8.57 38.71 -6.68
CA PHE A 432 -8.44 40.04 -6.04
C PHE A 432 -7.44 40.95 -6.76
N LEU A 433 -6.33 40.39 -7.26
CA LEU A 433 -5.23 41.18 -7.86
C LEU A 433 -5.54 41.66 -9.29
N VAL A 434 -6.17 40.81 -10.11
CA VAL A 434 -6.34 41.06 -11.55
C VAL A 434 -7.16 42.32 -11.90
N PRO A 435 -8.24 42.71 -11.20
CA PRO A 435 -8.91 43.98 -11.46
C PRO A 435 -7.97 45.19 -11.35
N ALA A 436 -7.10 45.22 -10.34
CA ALA A 436 -6.12 46.28 -10.15
C ALA A 436 -5.00 46.25 -11.22
N LEU A 437 -4.61 45.06 -11.71
CA LEU A 437 -3.68 44.94 -12.83
C LEU A 437 -4.30 45.43 -14.15
N LEU A 438 -5.57 45.09 -14.41
CA LEU A 438 -6.29 45.58 -15.60
C LEU A 438 -6.46 47.11 -15.57
N GLU A 439 -6.74 47.70 -14.41
CA GLU A 439 -6.86 49.16 -14.25
C GLU A 439 -5.51 49.91 -14.38
N SER A 440 -4.40 49.32 -13.92
CA SER A 440 -3.08 50.00 -13.87
C SER A 440 -2.12 49.64 -15.00
N LEU A 441 -2.09 48.40 -15.46
CA LEU A 441 -1.19 47.90 -16.51
C LEU A 441 -1.91 47.63 -17.84
N THR A 442 -3.25 47.54 -17.84
CA THR A 442 -4.09 47.22 -19.00
C THR A 442 -3.54 46.04 -19.82
N TYR A 443 -2.97 46.29 -21.00
CA TYR A 443 -2.38 45.30 -21.90
C TYR A 443 -1.21 44.51 -21.27
N GLY A 444 -0.47 45.11 -20.34
CA GLY A 444 0.66 44.47 -19.66
C GLY A 444 0.25 43.26 -18.81
N THR A 445 -1.01 43.21 -18.36
CA THR A 445 -1.58 42.08 -17.60
C THR A 445 -1.51 40.77 -18.41
N TYR A 446 -1.83 40.83 -19.71
CA TYR A 446 -1.80 39.66 -20.59
C TYR A 446 -0.36 39.20 -20.88
N LEU A 447 0.60 40.14 -20.96
CA LEU A 447 2.02 39.80 -21.11
C LEU A 447 2.56 39.05 -19.87
N ILE A 448 2.14 39.44 -18.67
CA ILE A 448 2.47 38.76 -17.42
C ILE A 448 1.93 37.32 -17.41
N PHE A 449 0.67 37.11 -17.81
CA PHE A 449 0.11 35.75 -17.97
C PHE A 449 0.85 34.94 -19.05
N GLY A 450 1.26 35.57 -20.15
CA GLY A 450 2.11 34.94 -21.17
C GLY A 450 3.43 34.42 -20.60
N ILE A 451 4.10 35.20 -19.74
CA ILE A 451 5.34 34.80 -19.07
C ILE A 451 5.09 33.63 -18.09
N PHE A 452 4.02 33.65 -17.31
CA PHE A 452 3.66 32.51 -16.45
C PHE A 452 3.34 31.24 -17.27
N CYS A 453 2.72 31.38 -18.43
CA CYS A 453 2.46 30.26 -19.34
C CYS A 453 3.76 29.63 -19.90
N ILE A 454 4.81 30.42 -20.14
CA ILE A 454 6.14 29.89 -20.48
C ILE A 454 6.73 29.12 -19.30
N ILE A 455 6.75 29.73 -18.12
CA ILE A 455 7.33 29.15 -16.90
C ILE A 455 6.65 27.82 -16.54
N MET A 456 5.32 27.74 -16.59
CA MET A 456 4.60 26.50 -16.29
C MET A 456 4.92 25.40 -17.32
N GLY A 457 5.02 25.73 -18.60
CA GLY A 457 5.43 24.77 -19.65
C GLY A 457 6.82 24.19 -19.38
N THR A 458 7.77 25.03 -18.98
CA THR A 458 9.14 24.60 -18.58
C THR A 458 9.13 23.72 -17.33
N ILE A 459 8.31 24.04 -16.33
CA ILE A 459 8.18 23.23 -15.09
C ILE A 459 7.62 21.84 -15.38
N ILE A 460 6.56 21.74 -16.20
CA ILE A 460 6.01 20.44 -16.64
C ILE A 460 7.03 19.66 -17.48
N TYR A 461 7.81 20.35 -18.32
CA TYR A 461 8.87 19.70 -19.09
C TYR A 461 9.97 19.10 -18.19
N LEU A 462 10.42 19.80 -17.14
CA LEU A 462 11.55 19.35 -16.33
C LEU A 462 11.21 18.34 -15.22
N PHE A 463 10.08 18.49 -14.52
CA PHE A 463 9.86 17.83 -13.22
C PHE A 463 8.71 16.82 -13.15
N TYR A 464 7.81 16.80 -14.14
CA TYR A 464 6.57 16.01 -14.07
C TYR A 464 6.71 14.65 -14.78
N PRO A 465 6.71 13.51 -14.05
CA PRO A 465 6.60 12.21 -14.67
C PRO A 465 5.20 12.00 -15.29
N GLU A 466 5.14 11.18 -16.34
CA GLU A 466 3.91 10.80 -17.02
C GLU A 466 3.15 9.71 -16.23
N THR A 467 1.83 9.88 -16.09
CA THR A 467 0.96 8.98 -15.31
C THR A 467 0.05 8.10 -16.18
N ASN A 468 -0.04 8.37 -17.49
CA ASN A 468 -0.93 7.64 -18.39
C ASN A 468 -0.62 6.14 -18.46
N GLY A 469 -1.68 5.31 -18.54
CA GLY A 469 -1.58 3.86 -18.65
C GLY A 469 -1.13 3.11 -17.38
N LYS A 470 -0.90 3.81 -16.27
CA LYS A 470 -0.50 3.21 -14.98
C LYS A 470 -1.69 2.98 -14.04
N SER A 471 -1.61 1.93 -13.23
CA SER A 471 -2.50 1.76 -12.09
C SER A 471 -2.23 2.87 -11.05
N LEU A 472 -3.14 3.12 -10.10
CA LEU A 472 -2.84 4.03 -8.97
C LEU A 472 -1.76 3.42 -8.07
N GLU A 473 -1.78 2.10 -8.05
CA GLU A 473 -0.97 1.17 -7.29
C GLU A 473 0.51 1.15 -7.81
N ASP A 474 0.70 1.27 -9.14
CA ASP A 474 2.02 1.40 -9.83
C ASP A 474 2.78 2.69 -9.48
N MET A 475 2.12 3.69 -8.88
CA MET A 475 2.65 5.06 -8.81
C MET A 475 3.93 5.16 -7.98
N ASP A 476 4.16 4.24 -7.04
CA ASP A 476 5.39 4.21 -6.24
C ASP A 476 6.62 3.89 -7.12
N LEU A 477 6.45 3.04 -8.14
CA LEU A 477 7.47 2.77 -9.16
C LEU A 477 7.74 3.98 -10.07
N VAL A 478 6.72 4.81 -10.31
CA VAL A 478 6.85 6.05 -11.12
C VAL A 478 7.61 7.13 -10.35
N PHE A 479 7.31 7.32 -9.06
CA PHE A 479 7.90 8.37 -8.22
C PHE A 479 9.21 7.99 -7.53
N GLY A 480 9.55 6.69 -7.47
CA GLY A 480 10.86 6.18 -7.03
C GLY A 480 12.01 6.41 -8.02
N GLN A 481 11.71 6.80 -9.26
CA GLN A 481 12.72 7.16 -10.26
C GLN A 481 13.28 8.58 -10.03
N SER A 482 14.31 8.97 -10.79
CA SER A 482 15.06 10.23 -10.64
C SER A 482 14.17 11.49 -10.57
N ILE A 483 14.71 12.56 -9.97
CA ILE A 483 13.97 13.82 -9.71
C ILE A 483 13.55 14.52 -11.02
N LEU A 484 14.40 14.47 -12.05
CA LEU A 484 14.12 15.00 -13.38
C LEU A 484 13.25 14.04 -14.20
N ALA A 485 12.20 14.56 -14.83
CA ALA A 485 11.37 13.82 -15.78
C ALA A 485 12.04 13.65 -17.16
N VAL A 486 13.11 14.40 -17.44
CA VAL A 486 13.99 14.19 -18.58
C VAL A 486 14.99 13.10 -18.23
N LYS A 487 14.81 11.92 -18.82
CA LYS A 487 15.69 10.75 -18.64
C LYS A 487 16.99 10.93 -19.45
N PRO A 488 18.17 10.61 -18.89
CA PRO A 488 19.45 10.75 -19.58
C PRO A 488 19.55 9.77 -20.76
N CYS A 489 20.35 10.13 -21.78
CA CYS A 489 20.34 9.48 -23.10
C CYS A 489 20.61 7.96 -23.07
N GLY A 490 21.39 7.46 -22.11
CA GLY A 490 21.69 6.04 -21.94
C GLY A 490 20.48 5.15 -21.67
N GLU A 491 19.35 5.69 -21.17
CA GLU A 491 18.13 4.89 -20.93
C GLU A 491 17.39 4.47 -22.23
N LYS A 492 17.86 4.89 -23.41
CA LYS A 492 17.32 4.37 -24.68
C LYS A 492 17.64 2.89 -24.87
N VAL A 493 18.88 2.46 -24.60
CA VAL A 493 19.33 1.08 -24.78
C VAL A 493 18.52 0.14 -23.88
N LEU A 494 18.41 0.49 -22.59
CA LEU A 494 17.59 -0.22 -21.61
C LEU A 494 16.10 -0.27 -21.99
N ARG A 495 15.59 0.71 -22.76
CA ARG A 495 14.20 0.70 -23.26
C ARG A 495 14.00 -0.20 -24.48
N GLU A 496 15.00 -0.29 -25.35
CA GLU A 496 14.98 -1.23 -26.47
C GLU A 496 15.03 -2.67 -25.94
N GLU A 497 15.92 -2.97 -24.99
CA GLU A 497 15.96 -4.24 -24.25
C GLU A 497 14.65 -4.53 -23.50
N PHE A 498 14.13 -3.57 -22.71
CA PHE A 498 12.87 -3.75 -22.00
C PHE A 498 11.69 -3.93 -22.96
N SER A 499 11.69 -3.30 -24.15
CA SER A 499 10.66 -3.52 -25.16
C SER A 499 10.73 -4.91 -25.79
N ALA A 500 11.93 -5.46 -25.99
CA ALA A 500 12.11 -6.85 -26.42
C ALA A 500 11.60 -7.84 -25.36
N VAL A 501 11.92 -7.59 -24.09
CA VAL A 501 11.41 -8.40 -22.95
C VAL A 501 9.89 -8.27 -22.80
N GLN A 502 9.31 -7.07 -22.98
CA GLN A 502 7.86 -6.88 -22.93
C GLN A 502 7.16 -7.60 -24.09
N ASN A 503 7.72 -7.55 -25.31
CA ASN A 503 7.18 -8.30 -26.45
C ASN A 503 7.22 -9.82 -26.20
N GLN A 504 8.32 -10.34 -25.60
CA GLN A 504 8.40 -11.75 -25.18
C GLN A 504 7.39 -12.07 -24.07
N PHE A 505 7.18 -11.18 -23.10
CA PHE A 505 6.18 -11.35 -22.05
C PHE A 505 4.76 -11.38 -22.62
N ASP A 506 4.40 -10.45 -23.50
CA ASP A 506 3.09 -10.40 -24.14
C ASP A 506 2.84 -11.64 -25.03
N GLN A 507 3.88 -12.16 -25.68
CA GLN A 507 3.83 -13.41 -26.44
C GLN A 507 3.61 -14.63 -25.52
N LEU A 508 4.36 -14.72 -24.41
CA LEU A 508 4.16 -15.73 -23.36
C LEU A 508 2.77 -15.62 -22.70
N GLN A 509 2.22 -14.41 -22.59
CA GLN A 509 0.87 -14.16 -22.07
C GLN A 509 -0.20 -14.72 -23.03
N VAL A 510 0.02 -14.65 -24.35
CA VAL A 510 -0.85 -15.29 -25.36
C VAL A 510 -0.76 -16.81 -25.28
N ASP A 511 0.45 -17.38 -25.23
CA ASP A 511 0.63 -18.84 -25.15
C ASP A 511 0.11 -19.42 -23.81
N TYR A 512 0.30 -18.72 -22.69
CA TYR A 512 -0.30 -19.08 -21.41
C TYR A 512 -1.83 -19.09 -21.49
N ASN A 513 -2.45 -18.05 -22.05
CA ASN A 513 -3.90 -18.01 -22.23
C ASN A 513 -4.43 -19.10 -23.19
N ARG A 514 -3.61 -19.55 -24.14
CA ARG A 514 -3.91 -20.67 -25.05
C ARG A 514 -3.85 -22.04 -24.35
N ILE A 515 -2.92 -22.23 -23.42
CA ILE A 515 -2.72 -23.50 -22.67
C ILE A 515 -3.69 -23.61 -21.46
N LYS A 516 -4.02 -22.48 -20.83
CA LYS A 516 -4.93 -22.37 -19.67
C LYS A 516 -6.24 -23.18 -19.76
N PRO A 517 -7.00 -23.21 -20.88
CA PRO A 517 -8.20 -24.06 -20.98
C PRO A 517 -7.89 -25.56 -20.92
N SER A 518 -6.87 -26.05 -21.63
CA SER A 518 -6.52 -27.48 -21.64
C SER A 518 -5.97 -27.96 -20.30
N PHE A 519 -5.25 -27.11 -19.57
CA PHE A 519 -4.82 -27.43 -18.21
C PHE A 519 -6.01 -27.60 -17.25
N ARG A 520 -7.05 -26.77 -17.42
CA ARG A 520 -8.29 -26.84 -16.65
C ARG A 520 -9.19 -28.02 -17.02
N GLU A 521 -9.11 -28.48 -18.27
CA GLU A 521 -9.76 -29.72 -18.73
C GLU A 521 -9.12 -30.94 -18.06
N LEU A 522 -7.78 -31.00 -18.00
CA LEU A 522 -7.03 -32.00 -17.24
C LEU A 522 -7.30 -31.96 -15.72
N GLU A 523 -7.46 -30.78 -15.12
CA GLU A 523 -7.88 -30.64 -13.72
C GLU A 523 -9.28 -31.25 -13.48
N LEU A 524 -10.22 -31.04 -14.40
CA LEU A 524 -11.57 -31.61 -14.34
C LEU A 524 -11.58 -33.14 -14.57
N GLU A 525 -10.67 -33.69 -15.37
CA GLU A 525 -10.48 -35.14 -15.47
C GLU A 525 -9.84 -35.72 -14.22
N LEU A 526 -8.83 -35.06 -13.66
CA LEU A 526 -8.18 -35.47 -12.40
C LEU A 526 -9.15 -35.45 -11.21
N GLU A 527 -10.09 -34.50 -11.17
CA GLU A 527 -11.18 -34.52 -10.18
C GLU A 527 -12.16 -35.69 -10.38
N LYS A 528 -12.49 -36.07 -11.62
CA LYS A 528 -13.34 -37.24 -11.89
C LYS A 528 -12.65 -38.53 -11.46
N GLU A 529 -11.39 -38.71 -11.84
CA GLU A 529 -10.56 -39.86 -11.42
C GLU A 529 -10.49 -39.97 -9.88
N LYS A 530 -10.21 -38.85 -9.18
CA LYS A 530 -10.19 -38.84 -7.71
C LYS A 530 -11.54 -39.25 -7.09
N ARG A 531 -12.66 -38.79 -7.64
CA ARG A 531 -14.01 -39.18 -7.16
C ARG A 531 -14.29 -40.67 -7.41
N ILE A 532 -13.92 -41.20 -8.59
CA ILE A 532 -14.08 -42.62 -8.92
C ILE A 532 -13.22 -43.50 -8.02
N ASN A 533 -11.97 -43.11 -7.75
CA ASN A 533 -11.09 -43.89 -6.89
C ASN A 533 -11.50 -43.81 -5.41
N ALA A 534 -11.99 -42.66 -4.91
CA ALA A 534 -12.61 -42.58 -3.59
C ALA A 534 -13.84 -43.50 -3.43
N GLN A 535 -14.70 -43.60 -4.46
CA GLN A 535 -15.81 -44.56 -4.46
C GLN A 535 -15.30 -46.02 -4.37
N ARG A 536 -14.31 -46.39 -5.19
CA ARG A 536 -13.67 -47.72 -5.15
C ARG A 536 -13.01 -48.03 -3.80
N GLU A 537 -12.40 -47.03 -3.15
CA GLU A 537 -11.83 -47.18 -1.81
C GLU A 537 -12.93 -47.47 -0.77
N THR A 538 -14.06 -46.75 -0.82
CA THR A 538 -15.21 -47.05 0.06
C THR A 538 -15.82 -48.43 -0.18
N GLU A 539 -16.00 -48.85 -1.44
CA GLU A 539 -16.46 -50.20 -1.80
C GLU A 539 -15.49 -51.29 -1.29
N LEU A 540 -14.18 -51.06 -1.41
CA LEU A 540 -13.15 -51.98 -0.95
C LEU A 540 -13.12 -52.09 0.59
N ILE A 541 -13.35 -50.98 1.30
CA ILE A 541 -13.44 -50.94 2.77
C ILE A 541 -14.69 -51.73 3.24
N GLU A 542 -15.84 -51.53 2.60
CA GLU A 542 -17.07 -52.26 2.93
C GLU A 542 -16.93 -53.77 2.67
N CYS A 543 -16.38 -54.15 1.52
CA CYS A 543 -16.09 -55.55 1.19
C CYS A 543 -15.15 -56.22 2.22
N LYS A 544 -14.05 -55.53 2.59
CA LYS A 544 -13.13 -56.02 3.65
C LYS A 544 -13.80 -56.11 5.02
N LYS A 545 -14.71 -55.19 5.34
CA LYS A 545 -15.47 -55.22 6.60
C LYS A 545 -16.38 -56.44 6.68
N VAL A 546 -17.14 -56.74 5.63
CA VAL A 546 -17.96 -57.96 5.54
C VAL A 546 -17.10 -59.22 5.67
N GLN A 547 -15.93 -59.25 5.03
CA GLN A 547 -15.01 -60.39 5.13
C GLN A 547 -14.43 -60.58 6.54
N LEU A 548 -14.15 -59.48 7.26
CA LEU A 548 -13.76 -59.50 8.68
C LEU A 548 -14.89 -59.99 9.60
N GLU A 549 -16.12 -59.55 9.36
CA GLU A 549 -17.30 -59.98 10.13
C GLU A 549 -17.58 -61.47 9.92
N MET A 550 -17.45 -61.99 8.69
CA MET A 550 -17.53 -63.43 8.41
C MET A 550 -16.44 -64.22 9.13
N LEU A 551 -15.19 -63.75 9.11
CA LEU A 551 -14.07 -64.42 9.78
C LEU A 551 -14.24 -64.44 11.30
N ASN A 552 -14.68 -63.33 11.90
CA ASN A 552 -14.97 -63.25 13.33
C ASN A 552 -16.12 -64.20 13.72
N ALA A 553 -17.18 -64.27 12.92
CA ALA A 553 -18.29 -65.21 13.14
C ALA A 553 -17.85 -66.69 13.02
N GLU A 554 -16.87 -67.00 12.18
CA GLU A 554 -16.28 -68.34 12.10
C GLU A 554 -15.39 -68.67 13.30
N VAL A 555 -14.57 -67.72 13.77
CA VAL A 555 -13.78 -67.85 15.00
C VAL A 555 -14.69 -68.06 16.23
N GLU A 556 -15.81 -67.32 16.34
CA GLU A 556 -16.79 -67.56 17.40
C GLU A 556 -17.41 -68.96 17.34
N ARG A 557 -17.80 -69.43 16.15
CA ARG A 557 -18.34 -70.79 15.96
C ARG A 557 -17.31 -71.86 16.33
N PHE A 558 -16.03 -71.63 16.06
CA PHE A 558 -14.95 -72.52 16.46
C PHE A 558 -14.80 -72.57 17.98
N SER A 559 -14.74 -71.40 18.65
CA SER A 559 -14.65 -71.30 20.12
C SER A 559 -15.81 -72.02 20.81
N ARG A 560 -17.06 -71.78 20.39
CA ARG A 560 -18.26 -72.43 20.96
C ARG A 560 -18.23 -73.95 20.80
N ARG A 561 -17.74 -74.47 19.66
CA ARG A 561 -17.53 -75.93 19.45
C ARG A 561 -16.46 -76.50 20.38
N THR A 562 -15.40 -75.74 20.67
CA THR A 562 -14.33 -76.15 21.59
C THR A 562 -14.81 -76.18 23.05
N GLU A 563 -15.64 -75.21 23.47
CA GLU A 563 -16.29 -75.24 24.78
C GLU A 563 -17.27 -76.42 24.92
N GLN A 564 -18.11 -76.66 23.91
CA GLN A 564 -19.06 -77.78 23.93
C GLN A 564 -18.38 -79.14 24.13
N ARG A 565 -17.21 -79.36 23.50
CA ARG A 565 -16.41 -80.58 23.73
C ARG A 565 -15.95 -80.72 25.18
N ARG A 566 -15.43 -79.65 25.79
CA ARG A 566 -15.02 -79.66 27.20
C ARG A 566 -16.19 -79.92 28.15
N THR A 567 -17.40 -79.47 27.83
CA THR A 567 -18.59 -79.78 28.64
C THR A 567 -19.08 -81.21 28.48
N SER A 568 -18.87 -81.88 27.32
CA SER A 568 -19.16 -83.31 27.18
C SER A 568 -18.10 -84.21 27.83
N GLU A 569 -16.83 -83.78 27.84
CA GLU A 569 -15.71 -84.50 28.46
C GLU A 569 -15.71 -84.42 30.00
N THR A 570 -16.59 -83.60 30.60
CA THR A 570 -16.72 -83.45 32.06
C THR A 570 -17.94 -84.16 32.67
N THR A 571 -18.76 -84.83 31.85
CA THR A 571 -19.89 -85.66 32.33
C THR A 571 -19.58 -87.16 32.44
N ASP A 572 -18.54 -87.66 31.77
CA ASP A 572 -18.09 -89.06 31.83
C ASP A 572 -16.68 -89.16 32.48
N GLY A 573 -16.62 -89.38 33.80
CA GLY A 573 -15.34 -89.57 34.51
C GLY A 573 -15.38 -89.30 36.01
N GLY A 574 -15.83 -90.27 36.81
CA GLY A 574 -15.79 -90.20 38.28
C GLY A 574 -14.56 -90.89 38.91
N MET A 575 -14.30 -90.58 40.20
CA MET A 575 -13.24 -91.15 41.07
C MET A 575 -11.78 -90.85 40.63
N SER A 576 -10.90 -90.28 41.47
CA SER A 576 -10.70 -90.56 42.90
C SER A 576 -9.86 -89.50 43.66
N SER A 577 -9.91 -89.55 45.00
CA SER A 577 -9.02 -88.90 46.00
C SER A 577 -8.74 -87.39 45.94
N ILE A 578 -9.03 -86.70 47.05
CA ILE A 578 -8.84 -85.25 47.26
C ILE A 578 -7.68 -84.99 48.23
N SER A 579 -6.84 -84.00 47.92
CA SER A 579 -6.08 -83.23 48.91
C SER A 579 -6.04 -81.75 48.52
N ARG A 580 -6.60 -80.88 49.37
CA ARG A 580 -6.34 -79.43 49.35
C ARG A 580 -4.88 -79.18 49.79
N ASP A 581 -4.17 -78.15 49.34
CA ASP A 581 -4.60 -76.75 49.28
C ASP A 581 -3.88 -75.89 48.21
N GLN A 582 -4.48 -74.71 47.93
CA GLN A 582 -3.93 -73.54 47.21
C GLN A 582 -3.49 -73.71 45.74
N HIS A 583 -4.25 -73.08 44.83
CA HIS A 583 -4.00 -73.04 43.37
C HIS A 583 -2.83 -72.12 42.96
N SER A 584 -2.18 -72.46 41.84
CA SER A 584 -1.32 -71.56 41.08
C SER A 584 -1.60 -71.58 39.57
N SER A 585 -1.41 -70.42 38.94
CA SER A 585 -0.97 -70.15 37.55
C SER A 585 -1.50 -70.97 36.34
N SER A 586 -2.34 -70.34 35.50
CA SER A 586 -2.13 -70.18 34.04
C SER A 586 -3.14 -69.17 33.45
N THR A 587 -2.76 -68.16 32.64
CA THR A 587 -2.33 -68.15 31.21
C THR A 587 -3.52 -68.45 30.26
N VAL A 588 -3.92 -67.57 29.32
CA VAL A 588 -3.40 -67.32 27.95
C VAL A 588 -3.97 -65.95 27.48
N CYS A 589 -3.27 -64.92 26.98
CA CYS A 589 -2.16 -64.75 26.00
C CYS A 589 -2.59 -64.61 24.51
N ARG A 590 -2.17 -63.51 23.85
CA ARG A 590 -1.60 -63.54 22.47
C ARG A 590 -0.89 -62.22 22.07
N ASN A 591 0.07 -62.35 21.16
CA ASN A 591 0.86 -61.28 20.52
C ASN A 591 0.17 -60.86 19.17
N SER A 592 0.65 -59.97 18.28
CA SER A 592 2.00 -59.42 18.02
C SER A 592 1.97 -58.09 17.20
N ASN A 593 3.12 -57.44 17.04
CA ASN A 593 3.33 -56.14 16.36
C ASN A 593 3.21 -56.17 14.81
N ALA A 594 2.81 -55.05 14.15
CA ALA A 594 3.56 -54.33 13.10
C ALA A 594 2.77 -53.24 12.29
N ALA A 595 3.50 -52.22 11.79
CA ALA A 595 3.29 -51.42 10.56
C ALA A 595 2.05 -50.49 10.31
N SER A 596 2.21 -49.19 10.65
CA SER A 596 2.06 -47.95 9.83
C SER A 596 0.94 -47.70 8.76
N MET A 597 0.27 -46.54 8.94
CA MET A 597 -0.08 -45.45 7.97
C MET A 597 -1.32 -45.47 7.02
N MET A 598 -2.02 -44.31 7.04
CA MET A 598 -2.83 -43.62 5.99
C MET A 598 -4.15 -44.27 5.50
N ASN A 599 -5.34 -43.65 5.72
CA ASN A 599 -6.02 -42.50 5.03
C ASN A 599 -6.99 -42.99 3.90
N SER A 600 -8.13 -42.37 3.57
CA SER A 600 -8.84 -41.16 4.07
C SER A 600 -10.33 -41.11 3.65
N ASP A 601 -11.17 -40.40 4.42
CA ASP A 601 -12.48 -39.79 4.06
C ASP A 601 -13.66 -40.71 3.60
N THR A 602 -14.96 -40.37 3.67
CA THR A 602 -15.63 -39.05 3.70
C THR A 602 -16.92 -39.03 4.58
N MET A 603 -17.50 -37.84 4.83
CA MET A 603 -18.71 -37.59 5.65
C MET A 603 -20.04 -38.18 5.12
N SER A 604 -20.99 -38.41 6.04
CA SER A 604 -22.40 -37.97 5.84
C SER A 604 -23.14 -37.68 7.17
N ILE A 605 -24.27 -36.96 7.06
CA ILE A 605 -24.96 -36.17 8.10
C ILE A 605 -26.09 -36.96 8.81
N SER A 606 -26.32 -36.76 10.13
CA SER A 606 -27.69 -36.53 10.69
C SER A 606 -27.78 -36.25 12.22
N SER A 607 -28.62 -35.25 12.54
CA SER A 607 -29.50 -35.04 13.73
C SER A 607 -29.11 -35.47 15.17
N ASP A 608 -29.03 -34.45 16.03
CA ASP A 608 -29.86 -34.19 17.23
C ASP A 608 -29.82 -35.06 18.52
N ASP A 609 -29.68 -34.33 19.63
CA ASP A 609 -30.29 -34.48 20.97
C ASP A 609 -30.31 -35.84 21.71
N SER A 610 -29.70 -35.88 22.90
CA SER A 610 -30.39 -35.41 24.14
C SER A 610 -29.65 -35.74 25.46
N SER A 611 -30.15 -35.16 26.58
CA SER A 611 -29.80 -35.40 28.00
C SER A 611 -28.44 -34.84 28.49
N LYS A 612 -28.35 -33.93 29.49
CA LYS A 612 -28.68 -34.02 30.95
C LYS A 612 -27.72 -34.98 31.68
N ARG A 613 -27.16 -34.73 32.89
CA ARG A 613 -27.32 -33.73 33.98
C ARG A 613 -26.15 -33.95 34.97
N GLU A 614 -25.77 -33.17 36.01
CA GLU A 614 -25.90 -31.80 36.56
C GLU A 614 -24.78 -31.71 37.66
N GLY A 615 -24.33 -30.61 38.30
CA GLY A 615 -24.68 -29.17 38.35
C GLY A 615 -23.88 -28.49 39.50
N ARG A 616 -24.23 -27.24 39.88
CA ARG A 616 -23.62 -26.37 40.94
C ARG A 616 -22.19 -25.84 40.66
N SER A 617 -21.82 -24.62 41.09
CA SER A 617 -22.59 -23.51 41.71
C SER A 617 -21.88 -22.16 41.58
N THR A 618 -22.64 -21.07 41.48
CA THR A 618 -22.14 -19.68 41.57
C THR A 618 -22.98 -18.84 42.53
N THR A 619 -22.35 -17.84 43.13
CA THR A 619 -22.94 -16.78 43.97
C THR A 619 -22.25 -15.47 43.57
N SER A 620 -22.87 -14.56 42.79
CA SER A 620 -24.03 -13.70 43.06
C SER A 620 -23.59 -12.28 43.47
N GLY A 621 -23.83 -11.30 42.61
CA GLY A 621 -23.66 -9.86 42.85
C GLY A 621 -24.51 -9.09 41.85
N SER A 622 -25.36 -8.17 42.30
CA SER A 622 -26.52 -7.66 41.55
C SER A 622 -26.42 -6.20 41.11
N MET A 623 -27.37 -5.77 40.28
CA MET A 623 -27.39 -4.46 39.60
C MET A 623 -27.79 -3.28 40.49
N SER A 624 -27.13 -2.13 40.28
CA SER A 624 -27.70 -0.76 40.23
C SER A 624 -26.55 0.24 39.99
N GLY A 625 -26.74 1.48 39.50
CA GLY A 625 -27.93 2.09 38.90
C GLY A 625 -27.84 3.63 38.91
N GLY A 626 -27.79 4.27 37.74
CA GLY A 626 -28.06 5.71 37.58
C GLY A 626 -26.87 6.69 37.56
N GLY A 627 -26.71 7.39 36.41
CA GLY A 627 -26.57 8.85 36.36
C GLY A 627 -25.29 9.56 36.84
N SER A 628 -24.41 9.95 35.90
CA SER A 628 -23.82 11.31 35.87
C SER A 628 -23.23 11.62 34.49
N LEU A 629 -23.78 12.63 33.79
CA LEU A 629 -23.35 13.00 32.42
C LEU A 629 -22.12 13.96 32.40
N LEU A 630 -21.62 14.37 33.57
CA LEU A 630 -20.64 15.48 33.69
C LEU A 630 -19.22 15.06 34.11
N GLY A 631 -18.99 13.79 34.44
CA GLY A 631 -17.64 13.29 34.76
C GLY A 631 -16.70 13.19 33.55
N SER A 632 -17.25 12.97 32.35
CA SER A 632 -16.47 12.59 31.15
C SER A 632 -15.60 13.70 30.56
N ILE A 633 -15.93 14.98 30.81
CA ILE A 633 -15.25 16.12 30.19
C ILE A 633 -13.84 16.33 30.78
N ARG A 634 -13.59 15.91 32.02
CA ARG A 634 -12.30 16.16 32.71
C ARG A 634 -11.18 15.16 32.39
N ARG A 635 -11.43 14.13 31.58
CA ARG A 635 -10.39 13.18 31.10
C ARG A 635 -9.76 13.57 29.75
N ILE A 636 -10.23 14.66 29.11
CA ILE A 636 -9.80 15.05 27.75
C ILE A 636 -8.38 15.65 27.71
N PHE A 637 -7.85 16.13 28.86
CA PHE A 637 -6.57 16.86 28.94
C PHE A 637 -5.60 16.32 30.00
N ALA A 638 -5.52 14.99 30.15
CA ALA A 638 -4.50 14.34 30.97
C ALA A 638 -3.66 13.38 30.10
N PRO A 639 -2.31 13.50 30.06
CA PRO A 639 -1.44 12.54 29.37
C PRO A 639 -1.30 11.27 30.21
N GLY A 640 -2.36 10.45 30.24
CA GLY A 640 -2.40 9.17 30.94
C GLY A 640 -1.99 8.01 30.03
N ALA A 641 -1.04 7.20 30.46
CA ALA A 641 -0.62 6.00 29.74
C ALA A 641 -1.76 4.98 29.60
N ILE A 642 -1.81 4.29 28.46
CA ILE A 642 -2.67 3.12 28.22
C ILE A 642 -1.76 1.94 27.90
N ASN A 643 -1.99 0.80 28.57
CA ASN A 643 -1.14 -0.38 28.46
C ASN A 643 -1.31 -1.06 27.08
N THR A 644 -0.26 -1.05 26.26
CA THR A 644 -0.16 -1.84 25.04
C THR A 644 0.58 -3.16 25.32
N THR A 645 -0.13 -4.14 25.88
CA THR A 645 0.47 -5.45 26.25
C THR A 645 0.77 -6.39 25.08
N ASN A 646 0.40 -6.03 23.84
CA ASN A 646 0.64 -6.85 22.65
C ASN A 646 1.71 -6.29 21.69
N ASP A 647 2.20 -5.06 21.89
CA ASP A 647 3.15 -4.38 20.97
C ASP A 647 4.63 -4.76 21.22
N LYS A 648 4.90 -5.99 21.69
CA LYS A 648 6.24 -6.45 22.10
C LYS A 648 6.88 -7.52 21.21
N LEU A 649 6.24 -7.92 20.12
CA LEU A 649 6.82 -8.80 19.12
C LEU A 649 7.48 -7.96 18.01
N TYR A 650 8.72 -8.32 17.63
CA TYR A 650 9.57 -7.61 16.65
C TYR A 650 9.97 -6.16 17.02
N ARG A 651 9.96 -5.82 18.32
CA ARG A 651 10.79 -4.75 18.89
C ARG A 651 11.59 -5.24 20.10
N THR A 652 12.64 -6.01 19.84
CA THR A 652 13.82 -5.99 20.70
C THR A 652 14.23 -4.53 20.87
N SER A 653 14.24 -4.03 22.11
CA SER A 653 14.49 -2.63 22.39
C SER A 653 15.99 -2.36 22.39
N ALA A 654 16.57 -2.32 21.19
CA ALA A 654 17.97 -2.01 20.95
C ALA A 654 18.28 -0.57 21.40
N CYS A 655 18.66 -0.40 22.66
CA CYS A 655 19.41 0.76 23.09
C CYS A 655 20.72 0.78 22.30
N TYR A 656 21.13 1.96 21.80
CA TYR A 656 22.36 2.11 21.00
C TYR A 656 23.62 1.86 21.85
N VAL A 657 23.96 0.59 22.03
CA VAL A 657 25.28 0.15 22.50
C VAL A 657 26.14 -0.01 21.25
N SER A 658 27.22 0.76 21.15
CA SER A 658 28.25 0.49 20.15
C SER A 658 28.88 -0.85 20.46
N SER A 659 28.98 -1.74 19.47
CA SER A 659 29.79 -2.95 19.65
C SER A 659 31.24 -2.57 19.94
N SER A 660 31.88 -3.31 20.85
CA SER A 660 33.31 -3.20 21.12
C SER A 660 34.06 -4.16 20.20
N VAL A 661 35.24 -3.77 19.72
CA VAL A 661 36.11 -4.68 18.94
C VAL A 661 36.93 -5.49 19.94
N PRO A 662 36.67 -6.80 20.09
CA PRO A 662 37.40 -7.60 21.06
C PRO A 662 38.90 -7.63 20.75
N THR A 663 39.74 -7.52 21.78
CA THR A 663 41.20 -7.53 21.64
C THR A 663 41.88 -8.70 22.35
N HIS A 664 41.24 -9.30 23.36
CA HIS A 664 41.83 -10.35 24.19
C HIS A 664 40.83 -11.45 24.59
N GLU A 665 41.34 -12.62 24.99
CA GLU A 665 40.50 -13.68 25.57
C GLU A 665 40.07 -13.29 26.99
N VAL A 666 38.81 -13.56 27.34
CA VAL A 666 38.35 -13.50 28.74
C VAL A 666 38.44 -14.89 29.35
N HIS A 667 37.82 -15.87 28.68
CA HIS A 667 37.66 -17.24 29.17
C HIS A 667 37.71 -18.23 28.00
N HIS A 668 38.31 -19.39 28.23
CA HIS A 668 38.25 -20.54 27.34
C HIS A 668 37.94 -21.81 28.13
N TRP A 669 37.20 -22.73 27.51
CA TRP A 669 36.84 -24.02 28.11
C TRP A 669 36.63 -25.08 27.03
N ASP A 670 36.79 -26.35 27.38
CA ASP A 670 36.54 -27.48 26.49
C ASP A 670 35.11 -28.02 26.76
N CYS A 671 34.25 -28.03 25.74
CA CYS A 671 32.82 -28.31 25.88
C CYS A 671 32.46 -29.80 25.98
N THR A 672 33.19 -30.62 25.21
CA THR A 672 32.94 -32.04 24.90
C THR A 672 34.27 -32.73 24.56
N GLU A 673 34.30 -34.07 24.52
CA GLU A 673 35.42 -34.82 23.91
C GLU A 673 35.26 -35.01 22.39
N LEU A 674 34.06 -34.72 21.86
CA LEU A 674 33.67 -34.84 20.46
C LEU A 674 33.44 -33.46 19.82
N GLU A 675 33.51 -33.43 18.49
CA GLU A 675 33.47 -32.20 17.67
C GLU A 675 32.27 -31.29 17.93
N VAL A 676 32.47 -29.99 17.71
CA VAL A 676 31.45 -28.94 17.90
C VAL A 676 31.27 -28.15 16.59
N TYR A 677 30.03 -28.13 16.09
CA TYR A 677 29.74 -27.62 14.73
C TYR A 677 29.10 -26.23 14.72
N THR A 678 28.38 -25.87 15.77
CA THR A 678 27.62 -24.60 15.81
C THR A 678 27.52 -24.05 17.23
N LEU A 679 27.45 -22.72 17.33
CA LEU A 679 27.48 -21.96 18.57
C LEU A 679 26.58 -20.72 18.42
N LEU A 680 25.70 -20.46 19.39
CA LEU A 680 24.69 -19.39 19.32
C LEU A 680 24.35 -18.82 20.72
N PHE A 681 24.26 -17.50 20.85
CA PHE A 681 23.73 -16.85 22.06
C PHE A 681 22.19 -16.82 22.07
N GLN A 682 21.61 -16.96 23.26
CA GLN A 682 20.21 -16.62 23.53
C GLN A 682 19.96 -15.12 23.28
N PRO A 683 18.78 -14.67 22.82
CA PRO A 683 18.50 -13.25 22.57
C PRO A 683 18.70 -12.31 23.78
N SER A 684 18.64 -12.84 25.00
CA SER A 684 18.94 -12.14 26.26
C SER A 684 20.43 -12.06 26.62
N GLY A 685 21.33 -12.65 25.82
CA GLY A 685 22.78 -12.71 26.05
C GLY A 685 23.25 -13.65 27.16
N SER A 686 22.38 -13.95 28.12
CA SER A 686 22.67 -14.74 29.33
C SER A 686 23.23 -16.15 29.10
N ILE A 687 22.84 -16.82 28.02
CA ILE A 687 23.16 -18.23 27.77
C ILE A 687 23.76 -18.41 26.38
N LEU A 688 24.79 -19.23 26.32
CA LEU A 688 25.42 -19.69 25.08
C LEU A 688 25.10 -21.17 24.85
N ALA A 689 24.55 -21.49 23.68
CA ALA A 689 24.26 -22.85 23.26
C ALA A 689 25.33 -23.36 22.28
N THR A 690 25.80 -24.59 22.47
CA THR A 690 26.79 -25.26 21.60
C THR A 690 26.23 -26.58 21.10
N GLY A 691 26.19 -26.75 19.77
CA GLY A 691 25.71 -27.96 19.09
C GLY A 691 26.87 -28.91 18.77
N CYS A 692 26.78 -30.11 19.32
CA CYS A 692 27.90 -31.06 19.40
C CYS A 692 27.63 -32.36 18.62
N SER A 693 28.71 -33.08 18.32
CA SER A 693 28.70 -34.40 17.66
C SER A 693 28.30 -35.55 18.61
N ASP A 694 28.27 -35.28 19.93
CA ASP A 694 27.79 -36.20 20.99
C ASP A 694 26.26 -36.40 21.01
N LYS A 695 25.54 -35.78 20.06
CA LYS A 695 24.07 -35.76 19.92
C LYS A 695 23.32 -34.90 20.94
N MET A 696 24.04 -34.07 21.69
CA MET A 696 23.48 -33.15 22.67
C MET A 696 23.59 -31.70 22.19
N VAL A 697 22.78 -30.83 22.80
CA VAL A 697 23.11 -29.40 22.89
C VAL A 697 23.58 -29.12 24.31
N HIS A 698 24.66 -28.37 24.48
CA HIS A 698 25.07 -27.88 25.79
C HIS A 698 24.72 -26.41 25.95
N LEU A 699 24.27 -26.04 27.14
CA LEU A 699 23.94 -24.68 27.54
C LEU A 699 24.96 -24.24 28.59
N TRP A 700 25.58 -23.09 28.36
CA TRP A 700 26.58 -22.46 29.22
C TRP A 700 26.04 -21.12 29.69
N ASP A 701 26.12 -20.85 30.99
CA ASP A 701 25.77 -19.53 31.53
C ASP A 701 26.97 -18.60 31.38
N VAL A 702 26.73 -17.45 30.73
CA VAL A 702 27.72 -16.40 30.43
C VAL A 702 27.26 -15.04 30.99
N SER A 703 26.18 -15.03 31.80
CA SER A 703 25.60 -13.81 32.38
C SER A 703 26.47 -13.18 33.47
N SER A 704 27.35 -13.97 34.10
CA SER A 704 28.21 -13.57 35.20
C SER A 704 29.65 -13.37 34.74
N THR A 705 30.35 -12.36 35.28
CA THR A 705 31.76 -12.03 34.95
C THR A 705 32.78 -12.98 35.60
N GLY A 706 32.51 -14.29 35.56
CA GLY A 706 33.37 -15.37 36.01
C GLY A 706 33.42 -16.48 34.97
N GLN A 707 34.16 -17.56 35.24
CA GLN A 707 34.30 -18.66 34.29
C GLN A 707 32.91 -19.24 33.90
N PRO A 708 32.58 -19.30 32.59
CA PRO A 708 31.32 -19.87 32.13
C PRO A 708 31.19 -21.33 32.54
N TYR A 709 30.06 -21.66 33.16
CA TYR A 709 29.80 -22.98 33.70
C TYR A 709 28.65 -23.66 32.95
N LYS A 710 28.65 -25.00 32.96
CA LYS A 710 27.70 -25.82 32.22
C LYS A 710 26.33 -25.77 32.89
N TYR A 711 25.46 -24.87 32.44
CA TYR A 711 24.10 -24.72 32.92
C TYR A 711 23.24 -25.97 32.64
N GLY A 712 23.49 -26.67 31.54
CA GLY A 712 22.85 -27.95 31.27
C GLY A 712 23.22 -28.62 29.94
N SER A 713 22.62 -29.79 29.73
CA SER A 713 22.62 -30.51 28.45
C SER A 713 21.18 -30.82 28.04
N LEU A 714 20.85 -30.62 26.77
CA LEU A 714 19.59 -31.03 26.14
C LEU A 714 19.87 -32.28 25.29
N GLY A 715 19.06 -33.33 25.48
CA GLY A 715 19.25 -34.62 24.84
C GLY A 715 17.99 -35.19 24.19
N GLY A 716 18.11 -36.38 23.62
CA GLY A 716 17.05 -37.06 22.88
C GLY A 716 17.16 -36.95 21.36
N SER A 717 18.22 -36.35 20.81
CA SER A 717 18.48 -36.35 19.37
C SER A 717 19.23 -37.62 18.93
N LEU A 718 19.04 -38.03 17.67
CA LEU A 718 19.56 -39.30 17.15
C LEU A 718 20.92 -39.20 16.42
N GLY A 719 21.44 -37.98 16.20
CA GLY A 719 22.70 -37.71 15.48
C GLY A 719 23.34 -36.38 15.89
N ALA A 720 24.40 -35.96 15.20
CA ALA A 720 25.10 -34.72 15.51
C ALA A 720 24.22 -33.47 15.30
N ILE A 721 24.44 -32.42 16.10
CA ILE A 721 23.74 -31.14 15.96
C ILE A 721 24.56 -30.18 15.08
N ASN A 722 24.04 -29.84 13.90
CA ASN A 722 24.72 -28.98 12.92
C ASN A 722 24.26 -27.53 12.96
N ALA A 723 23.02 -27.30 13.39
CA ALA A 723 22.38 -25.99 13.38
C ALA A 723 21.57 -25.77 14.66
N LEU A 724 21.55 -24.53 15.14
CA LEU A 724 20.80 -24.08 16.29
C LEU A 724 20.05 -22.79 15.98
N ASP A 725 18.90 -22.61 16.62
CA ASP A 725 18.17 -21.33 16.65
C ASP A 725 17.36 -21.17 17.94
N PHE A 726 17.23 -19.94 18.41
CA PHE A 726 16.36 -19.58 19.55
C PHE A 726 15.11 -18.86 19.05
N ASP A 727 13.96 -19.13 19.68
CA ASP A 727 12.74 -18.34 19.49
C ASP A 727 12.96 -16.91 20.03
N ASN A 728 12.19 -15.92 19.55
CA ASN A 728 12.36 -14.50 19.88
C ASN A 728 12.30 -14.21 21.40
N GLU A 729 11.54 -15.01 22.14
CA GLU A 729 11.41 -14.91 23.61
C GLU A 729 12.55 -15.63 24.36
N GLY A 730 13.45 -16.35 23.66
CA GLY A 730 14.52 -17.16 24.24
C GLY A 730 14.05 -18.41 25.00
N ALA A 731 12.74 -18.69 25.02
CA ALA A 731 12.11 -19.76 25.80
C ALA A 731 12.09 -21.14 25.11
N ARG A 732 12.37 -21.20 23.80
CA ARG A 732 12.46 -22.43 23.01
C ARG A 732 13.76 -22.44 22.21
N LEU A 733 14.35 -23.62 22.07
CA LEU A 733 15.51 -23.89 21.22
C LEU A 733 15.13 -24.90 20.14
N LEU A 734 15.45 -24.58 18.88
CA LEU A 734 15.37 -25.45 17.72
C LEU A 734 16.78 -25.95 17.36
N ALA A 735 16.91 -27.23 17.00
CA ALA A 735 18.15 -27.78 16.45
C ALA A 735 17.92 -28.64 15.20
N GLY A 736 18.80 -28.46 14.21
CA GLY A 736 18.89 -29.30 13.02
C GLY A 736 19.94 -30.41 13.19
N CYS A 737 19.53 -31.67 12.98
CA CYS A 737 20.36 -32.84 13.21
C CYS A 737 20.90 -33.45 11.90
N SER A 738 22.02 -34.17 12.00
CA SER A 738 22.57 -35.02 10.93
C SER A 738 21.76 -36.29 10.66
N SER A 739 20.74 -36.59 11.47
CA SER A 739 19.84 -37.75 11.33
C SER A 739 18.47 -37.35 10.77
N ASP A 740 18.47 -36.48 9.75
CA ASP A 740 17.33 -36.05 8.93
C ASP A 740 16.11 -35.50 9.72
N THR A 741 16.36 -35.07 10.96
CA THR A 741 15.34 -34.69 11.95
C THR A 741 15.67 -33.36 12.60
N ALA A 742 14.64 -32.57 12.91
CA ALA A 742 14.78 -31.36 13.73
C ALA A 742 14.04 -31.52 15.06
N TYR A 743 14.57 -30.91 16.11
CA TYR A 743 14.09 -31.08 17.49
C TYR A 743 13.84 -29.72 18.13
N ILE A 744 12.78 -29.61 18.94
CA ILE A 744 12.55 -28.45 19.81
C ILE A 744 12.50 -28.86 21.27
N TRP A 745 13.28 -28.19 22.10
CA TRP A 745 13.17 -28.22 23.55
C TRP A 745 12.56 -26.92 24.06
N SER A 746 11.73 -27.01 25.09
CA SER A 746 11.34 -25.86 25.90
C SER A 746 12.38 -25.66 26.99
N TYR A 747 12.94 -24.46 27.06
CA TYR A 747 13.90 -24.09 28.11
C TYR A 747 13.20 -23.88 29.47
N SER A 748 11.94 -23.41 29.47
CA SER A 748 11.12 -23.23 30.67
C SER A 748 10.65 -24.54 31.30
N ASP A 749 10.21 -25.49 30.49
CA ASP A 749 9.43 -26.64 30.96
C ASP A 749 10.35 -27.84 31.26
N ASN A 750 11.12 -27.74 32.35
CA ASN A 750 12.06 -28.78 32.80
C ASN A 750 13.03 -29.29 31.71
N ARG A 751 13.37 -28.44 30.73
CA ARG A 751 14.24 -28.77 29.58
C ARG A 751 13.70 -29.91 28.69
N ALA A 752 12.40 -30.17 28.75
CA ALA A 752 11.77 -31.27 28.02
C ALA A 752 11.81 -31.07 26.49
N LEU A 753 12.08 -32.15 25.77
CA LEU A 753 11.83 -32.25 24.33
C LEU A 753 10.31 -32.11 24.09
N LYS A 754 9.91 -31.15 23.25
CA LYS A 754 8.52 -30.84 22.95
C LYS A 754 8.05 -31.47 21.63
N HIS A 755 8.84 -31.30 20.57
CA HIS A 755 8.48 -31.74 19.21
C HIS A 755 9.70 -32.30 18.46
N THR A 756 9.45 -33.28 17.60
CA THR A 756 10.42 -33.89 16.69
C THR A 756 9.83 -33.87 15.28
N PHE A 757 10.51 -33.17 14.36
CA PHE A 757 10.09 -33.04 12.97
C PHE A 757 10.84 -34.07 12.12
N THR A 758 10.11 -35.07 11.64
CA THR A 758 10.59 -36.13 10.75
C THR A 758 10.11 -35.86 9.32
N GLY A 759 11.00 -36.06 8.33
CA GLY A 759 10.60 -36.02 6.91
C GLY A 759 11.52 -35.27 5.95
N HIS A 760 12.71 -34.83 6.37
CA HIS A 760 13.82 -34.68 5.43
C HIS A 760 14.37 -36.06 5.05
N SER A 761 15.15 -36.12 3.96
CA SER A 761 15.88 -37.33 3.53
C SER A 761 17.37 -37.04 3.34
N GLY A 762 17.91 -36.19 4.22
CA GLY A 762 19.31 -35.81 4.25
C GLY A 762 19.60 -34.81 5.38
N ILE A 763 20.88 -34.73 5.72
CA ILE A 763 21.45 -33.88 6.77
C ILE A 763 20.84 -32.47 6.75
N ILE A 764 20.27 -32.05 7.89
CA ILE A 764 19.85 -30.66 8.09
C ILE A 764 21.10 -29.83 8.38
N HIS A 765 21.34 -28.80 7.55
CA HIS A 765 22.48 -27.89 7.68
C HIS A 765 22.10 -26.57 8.36
N THR A 766 20.81 -26.22 8.36
CA THR A 766 20.31 -24.94 8.89
C THR A 766 18.85 -25.06 9.33
N CYS A 767 18.49 -24.30 10.36
CA CYS A 767 17.15 -24.22 10.91
C CYS A 767 16.92 -22.82 11.46
N LYS A 768 15.75 -22.23 11.22
CA LYS A 768 15.37 -20.90 11.70
C LYS A 768 13.90 -20.84 12.12
N PHE A 769 13.58 -20.15 13.20
CA PHE A 769 12.23 -19.69 13.45
C PHE A 769 11.86 -18.58 12.46
N ILE A 770 10.64 -18.65 11.91
CA ILE A 770 10.02 -17.56 11.14
C ILE A 770 9.19 -16.69 12.09
N SER A 771 8.42 -17.35 12.95
CA SER A 771 7.58 -16.76 13.99
C SER A 771 7.39 -17.75 15.13
N GLY A 772 6.77 -17.31 16.24
CA GLY A 772 6.45 -18.20 17.38
C GLY A 772 5.49 -19.36 17.06
N THR A 773 4.96 -19.44 15.82
CA THR A 773 4.15 -20.56 15.29
C THR A 773 4.78 -21.29 14.10
N LYS A 774 5.77 -20.73 13.39
CA LYS A 774 6.36 -21.35 12.18
C LYS A 774 7.87 -21.34 12.19
N LEU A 775 8.47 -22.39 11.63
CA LEU A 775 9.92 -22.52 11.44
C LEU A 775 10.24 -23.10 10.06
N ALA A 776 11.47 -22.90 9.60
CA ALA A 776 11.99 -23.51 8.39
C ALA A 776 13.31 -24.26 8.62
N THR A 777 13.49 -25.36 7.89
CA THR A 777 14.69 -26.20 7.92
C THR A 777 15.23 -26.41 6.50
N GLY A 778 16.54 -26.23 6.32
CA GLY A 778 17.25 -26.43 5.05
C GLY A 778 18.18 -27.63 5.11
N SER A 779 18.11 -28.49 4.10
CA SER A 779 18.79 -29.81 4.08
C SER A 779 19.62 -30.06 2.82
N ALA A 780 20.52 -31.05 2.94
CA ALA A 780 21.23 -31.71 1.86
C ALA A 780 20.30 -32.44 0.86
N ASP A 781 19.03 -32.70 1.19
CA ASP A 781 18.04 -33.31 0.28
C ASP A 781 17.60 -32.38 -0.88
N ARG A 782 17.98 -31.09 -0.81
CA ARG A 782 17.65 -29.97 -1.73
C ARG A 782 16.25 -29.39 -1.51
N LEU A 783 15.66 -29.62 -0.34
CA LEU A 783 14.42 -29.01 0.12
C LEU A 783 14.67 -27.97 1.22
N ILE A 784 13.84 -26.95 1.24
CA ILE A 784 13.54 -26.17 2.45
C ILE A 784 12.13 -26.57 2.88
N LYS A 785 11.96 -27.01 4.13
CA LYS A 785 10.66 -27.40 4.69
C LYS A 785 10.20 -26.36 5.69
N ILE A 786 8.96 -25.90 5.53
CA ILE A 786 8.29 -24.99 6.46
C ILE A 786 7.35 -25.83 7.32
N TRP A 787 7.51 -25.75 8.63
CA TRP A 787 6.72 -26.50 9.61
C TRP A 787 5.90 -25.53 10.46
N ASP A 788 4.70 -25.94 10.82
CA ASP A 788 3.83 -25.25 11.76
C ASP A 788 3.85 -25.97 13.12
N LEU A 789 4.09 -25.21 14.18
CA LEU A 789 4.17 -25.68 15.56
C LEU A 789 2.78 -26.07 16.11
N GLN A 790 1.70 -25.49 15.59
CA GLN A 790 0.35 -25.76 16.07
C GLN A 790 -0.20 -27.09 15.54
N SER A 791 -0.03 -27.35 14.24
CA SER A 791 -0.40 -28.64 13.61
C SER A 791 0.67 -29.73 13.77
N GLN A 792 1.92 -29.36 14.09
CA GLN A 792 3.09 -30.26 14.16
C GLN A 792 3.40 -30.98 12.84
N GLN A 793 3.05 -30.36 11.70
CA GLN A 793 3.22 -30.93 10.36
C GLN A 793 4.06 -30.02 9.45
N CYS A 794 4.66 -30.61 8.42
CA CYS A 794 5.27 -29.86 7.32
C CYS A 794 4.16 -29.21 6.49
N THR A 795 4.06 -27.87 6.56
CA THR A 795 3.07 -27.09 5.81
C THR A 795 3.46 -26.96 4.34
N ARG A 796 4.76 -26.82 4.03
CA ARG A 796 5.27 -26.67 2.65
C ARG A 796 6.66 -27.29 2.47
N ASN A 797 6.88 -27.89 1.30
CA ASN A 797 8.19 -28.34 0.84
C ASN A 797 8.61 -27.49 -0.38
N LEU A 798 9.57 -26.58 -0.22
CA LEU A 798 10.13 -25.79 -1.31
C LEU A 798 11.30 -26.55 -1.93
N PHE A 799 11.23 -26.86 -3.23
CA PHE A 799 12.33 -27.51 -3.95
C PHE A 799 13.31 -26.48 -4.50
N VAL A 800 14.60 -26.64 -4.17
CA VAL A 800 15.64 -25.64 -4.43
C VAL A 800 16.68 -26.09 -5.47
N GLY A 801 16.62 -27.34 -5.92
CA GLY A 801 17.55 -27.90 -6.91
C GLY A 801 18.98 -28.20 -6.41
N SER A 802 19.46 -27.47 -5.40
CA SER A 802 20.78 -27.65 -4.77
C SER A 802 20.69 -27.72 -3.25
N LYS A 803 21.74 -28.24 -2.61
CA LYS A 803 21.84 -28.35 -1.13
C LYS A 803 21.67 -26.96 -0.51
N CYS A 804 20.87 -26.86 0.55
CA CYS A 804 20.80 -25.66 1.36
C CYS A 804 21.85 -25.77 2.47
N HIS A 805 22.80 -24.83 2.52
CA HIS A 805 23.82 -24.76 3.56
C HIS A 805 23.43 -23.78 4.67
N ASP A 806 22.79 -22.66 4.32
CA ASP A 806 22.24 -21.74 5.31
C ASP A 806 20.94 -21.08 4.90
N LEU A 807 20.22 -20.58 5.90
CA LEU A 807 18.91 -19.98 5.78
C LEU A 807 18.81 -18.82 6.79
N VAL A 808 18.23 -17.71 6.37
CA VAL A 808 17.92 -16.56 7.23
C VAL A 808 16.52 -16.07 6.91
N VAL A 809 15.79 -15.64 7.93
CA VAL A 809 14.46 -15.03 7.78
C VAL A 809 14.61 -13.51 7.85
N ILE A 810 13.98 -12.79 6.92
CA ILE A 810 13.95 -11.32 6.89
C ILE A 810 12.85 -10.78 7.80
N ASP A 811 11.70 -11.45 7.80
CA ASP A 811 10.43 -10.92 8.29
C ASP A 811 9.52 -12.04 8.80
N ALA A 812 8.76 -11.75 9.87
CA ALA A 812 7.71 -12.59 10.44
C ALA A 812 6.65 -13.03 9.41
N ILE A 813 6.40 -12.17 8.41
CA ILE A 813 5.49 -12.44 7.31
C ILE A 813 5.99 -13.62 6.46
N GLY A 814 7.31 -13.85 6.40
CA GLY A 814 7.90 -15.08 5.87
C GLY A 814 8.80 -14.93 4.64
N THR A 815 9.39 -13.76 4.38
CA THR A 815 10.47 -13.68 3.37
C THR A 815 11.74 -14.34 3.93
N MET A 816 12.33 -15.27 3.19
CA MET A 816 13.52 -16.05 3.59
C MET A 816 14.62 -15.93 2.54
N ILE A 817 15.88 -16.02 2.97
CA ILE A 817 17.05 -16.06 2.10
C ILE A 817 17.82 -17.35 2.37
N SER A 818 18.11 -18.14 1.33
CA SER A 818 18.86 -19.39 1.44
C SER A 818 20.15 -19.38 0.61
N GLY A 819 21.22 -19.92 1.19
CA GLY A 819 22.54 -20.06 0.59
C GLY A 819 22.84 -21.49 0.16
N HIS A 820 23.43 -21.66 -1.02
CA HIS A 820 23.51 -22.97 -1.68
C HIS A 820 24.89 -23.37 -2.19
N TYR A 821 25.04 -24.69 -2.37
CA TYR A 821 26.21 -25.31 -2.96
C TYR A 821 26.35 -25.04 -4.48
N ASP A 822 25.26 -24.73 -5.19
CA ASP A 822 25.31 -24.33 -6.63
C ASP A 822 25.74 -22.87 -6.83
N LYS A 823 26.48 -22.32 -5.87
CA LYS A 823 27.02 -20.95 -5.87
C LYS A 823 25.96 -19.86 -5.94
N LYS A 824 24.74 -20.12 -5.48
CA LYS A 824 23.62 -19.17 -5.52
C LYS A 824 23.10 -18.82 -4.13
N ILE A 825 22.62 -17.59 -4.00
CA ILE A 825 21.74 -17.15 -2.92
C ILE A 825 20.34 -16.98 -3.51
N ARG A 826 19.31 -17.44 -2.82
CA ARG A 826 17.92 -17.42 -3.30
C ARG A 826 17.01 -16.73 -2.30
N ILE A 827 16.19 -15.81 -2.78
CA ILE A 827 15.19 -15.10 -1.97
C ILE A 827 13.82 -15.73 -2.23
N TRP A 828 13.20 -16.22 -1.16
CA TRP A 828 11.89 -16.89 -1.15
C TRP A 828 10.87 -16.04 -0.42
N ASP A 829 9.63 -16.16 -0.83
CA ASP A 829 8.46 -15.73 -0.08
C ASP A 829 7.75 -17.01 0.42
N ALA A 830 7.52 -17.16 1.73
CA ALA A 830 6.88 -18.36 2.29
C ALA A 830 5.46 -18.62 1.75
N TYR A 831 4.82 -17.66 1.09
CA TYR A 831 3.53 -17.85 0.42
C TYR A 831 3.65 -18.29 -1.04
N MET A 832 4.82 -18.14 -1.68
CA MET A 832 5.05 -18.42 -3.10
C MET A 832 6.01 -19.59 -3.31
N ASP A 833 5.56 -20.62 -4.03
CA ASP A 833 6.38 -21.81 -4.31
C ASP A 833 7.45 -21.57 -5.41
N LYS A 834 7.72 -20.31 -5.75
CA LYS A 834 8.76 -19.88 -6.70
C LYS A 834 9.74 -18.92 -6.02
N CYS A 835 11.02 -19.13 -6.30
CA CYS A 835 12.08 -18.19 -5.92
C CYS A 835 11.80 -16.81 -6.55
N ARG A 836 11.85 -15.75 -5.74
CA ARG A 836 11.62 -14.36 -6.16
C ARG A 836 12.84 -13.76 -6.86
N THR A 837 14.04 -14.13 -6.43
CA THR A 837 15.30 -13.59 -6.95
C THR A 837 16.44 -14.56 -6.68
N GLU A 838 17.22 -14.92 -7.71
CA GLU A 838 18.48 -15.64 -7.57
C GLU A 838 19.67 -14.69 -7.73
N LEU A 839 20.64 -14.76 -6.82
CA LEU A 839 21.90 -14.03 -6.88
C LEU A 839 23.03 -15.02 -7.14
N GLN A 840 23.83 -14.76 -8.19
CA GLN A 840 24.96 -15.60 -8.53
C GLN A 840 26.22 -15.17 -7.75
N CYS A 841 26.83 -16.13 -7.05
CA CYS A 841 28.10 -15.96 -6.37
C CYS A 841 29.23 -16.72 -7.10
N ASN A 842 30.47 -16.41 -6.73
CA ASN A 842 31.69 -16.97 -7.29
C ASN A 842 31.91 -18.44 -6.88
N ALA A 843 31.52 -18.78 -5.65
CA ALA A 843 31.71 -20.07 -5.00
C ALA A 843 30.49 -20.46 -4.15
N ALA A 844 30.49 -21.66 -3.59
CA ALA A 844 29.42 -22.16 -2.74
C ALA A 844 29.31 -21.31 -1.47
N VAL A 845 28.08 -21.08 -1.00
CA VAL A 845 27.79 -20.35 0.23
C VAL A 845 27.94 -21.29 1.43
N THR A 846 28.59 -20.86 2.50
CA THR A 846 28.69 -21.62 3.77
C THR A 846 27.72 -21.10 4.83
N SER A 847 27.63 -19.78 4.95
CA SER A 847 26.77 -19.11 5.90
C SER A 847 26.23 -17.79 5.37
N LEU A 848 25.07 -17.43 5.92
CA LEU A 848 24.36 -16.18 5.67
C LEU A 848 24.02 -15.53 7.00
N TYR A 849 24.18 -14.21 7.10
CA TYR A 849 23.72 -13.43 8.26
C TYR A 849 23.07 -12.13 7.78
N TYR A 850 21.87 -11.83 8.28
CA TYR A 850 21.08 -10.68 7.86
C TYR A 850 21.03 -9.61 8.95
N ASN A 851 21.35 -8.36 8.58
CA ASN A 851 21.08 -7.18 9.41
C ASN A 851 19.78 -6.52 8.94
N ALA A 852 18.73 -6.62 9.77
CA ALA A 852 17.40 -6.09 9.47
C ALA A 852 17.35 -4.56 9.41
N GLU A 853 18.13 -3.84 10.22
CA GLU A 853 18.12 -2.37 10.26
C GLU A 853 18.71 -1.74 8.99
N LYS A 854 19.80 -2.33 8.47
CA LYS A 854 20.52 -1.86 7.28
C LYS A 854 20.06 -2.54 5.99
N HIS A 855 19.20 -3.56 6.08
CA HIS A 855 18.86 -4.49 5.00
C HIS A 855 20.07 -5.12 4.29
N GLN A 856 21.16 -5.34 5.06
CA GLN A 856 22.40 -5.90 4.55
C GLN A 856 22.47 -7.41 4.82
N LEU A 857 22.92 -8.17 3.81
CA LEU A 857 23.22 -9.59 3.92
C LEU A 857 24.73 -9.79 3.89
N LEU A 858 25.30 -10.37 4.94
CA LEU A 858 26.64 -10.95 4.92
C LEU A 858 26.54 -12.38 4.38
N ALA A 859 27.36 -12.72 3.40
CA ALA A 859 27.51 -14.07 2.86
C ALA A 859 28.97 -14.52 2.93
N CYS A 860 29.21 -15.69 3.49
CA CYS A 860 30.52 -16.35 3.50
C CYS A 860 30.59 -17.38 2.37
N LEU A 861 31.70 -17.36 1.61
CA LEU A 861 31.86 -18.12 0.37
C LEU A 861 33.11 -19.01 0.41
N ARG A 862 33.06 -20.16 -0.29
CA ARG A 862 34.18 -21.12 -0.40
C ARG A 862 35.31 -20.66 -1.37
N ASP A 863 35.35 -19.40 -1.78
CA ASP A 863 36.50 -18.78 -2.45
C ASP A 863 37.34 -17.89 -1.51
N ASP A 864 37.26 -18.18 -0.20
CA ASP A 864 37.93 -17.44 0.88
C ASP A 864 37.53 -15.95 0.95
N THR A 865 36.34 -15.60 0.43
CA THR A 865 35.78 -14.25 0.54
C THR A 865 34.53 -14.16 1.42
N LEU A 866 34.38 -13.01 2.09
CA LEU A 866 33.11 -12.56 2.66
C LEU A 866 32.52 -11.47 1.76
N LYS A 867 31.22 -11.48 1.49
CA LYS A 867 30.54 -10.42 0.73
C LYS A 867 29.42 -9.78 1.55
N LEU A 868 29.43 -8.46 1.64
CA LEU A 868 28.32 -7.66 2.19
C LEU A 868 27.46 -7.14 1.04
N ILE A 869 26.19 -7.50 1.03
CA ILE A 869 25.25 -7.24 -0.07
C ILE A 869 24.10 -6.36 0.45
N ASP A 870 23.82 -5.23 -0.22
CA ASP A 870 22.59 -4.46 0.00
C ASP A 870 21.45 -5.11 -0.79
N LEU A 871 20.43 -5.63 -0.09
CA LEU A 871 19.29 -6.30 -0.71
C LEU A 871 18.32 -5.34 -1.41
N ARG A 872 18.35 -4.03 -1.11
CA ARG A 872 17.51 -3.02 -1.78
C ARG A 872 18.07 -2.62 -3.15
N GLN A 873 19.39 -2.52 -3.24
CA GLN A 873 20.10 -2.18 -4.49
C GLN A 873 20.52 -3.43 -5.28
N ASN A 874 20.45 -4.61 -4.65
CA ASN A 874 21.00 -5.87 -5.14
C ASN A 874 22.48 -5.75 -5.59
N ASN A 875 23.29 -5.11 -4.74
CA ASN A 875 24.68 -4.80 -5.05
C ASN A 875 25.61 -5.24 -3.92
N VAL A 876 26.82 -5.68 -4.27
CA VAL A 876 27.89 -5.98 -3.31
C VAL A 876 28.50 -4.65 -2.86
N LEU A 877 28.34 -4.31 -1.59
CA LEU A 877 28.93 -3.11 -0.98
C LEU A 877 30.44 -3.29 -0.78
N TYR A 878 30.82 -4.45 -0.21
CA TYR A 878 32.21 -4.81 0.05
C TYR A 878 32.41 -6.31 -0.18
N THR A 879 33.57 -6.68 -0.72
CA THR A 879 34.11 -8.04 -0.66
C THR A 879 35.33 -7.98 0.25
N PHE A 880 35.24 -8.58 1.43
CA PHE A 880 36.37 -8.67 2.35
C PHE A 880 37.22 -9.89 1.98
N ASN A 881 38.53 -9.69 1.97
CA ASN A 881 39.55 -10.70 1.69
C ASN A 881 40.79 -10.38 2.54
N HIS A 882 41.59 -11.39 2.88
CA HIS A 882 42.87 -11.24 3.56
C HIS A 882 43.77 -12.42 3.20
N ASP A 883 45.06 -12.19 2.96
CA ASP A 883 45.95 -13.21 2.37
C ASP A 883 46.08 -14.50 3.21
N ASP A 884 45.94 -14.37 4.54
CA ASP A 884 45.97 -15.48 5.50
C ASP A 884 44.56 -16.04 5.87
N PHE A 885 43.47 -15.39 5.47
CA PHE A 885 42.11 -15.85 5.79
C PHE A 885 41.69 -17.00 4.88
N LYS A 886 41.30 -18.15 5.47
CA LYS A 886 40.81 -19.32 4.71
C LYS A 886 39.61 -19.98 5.37
N VAL A 887 38.58 -20.28 4.58
CA VAL A 887 37.32 -20.85 5.05
C VAL A 887 37.52 -22.33 5.38
N SER A 888 37.42 -22.66 6.67
CA SER A 888 37.72 -23.98 7.21
C SER A 888 36.88 -25.12 6.61
N THR A 889 35.57 -24.91 6.52
CA THR A 889 34.56 -25.95 6.34
C THR A 889 33.34 -25.40 5.60
N ASP A 890 32.55 -26.28 4.98
CA ASP A 890 31.27 -25.89 4.36
C ASP A 890 30.24 -25.37 5.40
N THR A 891 30.45 -25.69 6.68
CA THR A 891 29.65 -25.26 7.83
C THR A 891 30.09 -23.92 8.44
N ASN A 892 31.19 -23.31 8.00
CA ASN A 892 31.81 -22.17 8.68
C ASN A 892 30.86 -20.96 8.81
N LYS A 893 30.51 -20.57 10.04
CA LYS A 893 29.56 -19.48 10.33
C LYS A 893 30.27 -18.12 10.52
N ALA A 894 29.96 -17.17 9.65
CA ALA A 894 30.28 -15.75 9.81
C ALA A 894 29.09 -14.96 10.38
N VAL A 895 29.37 -13.88 11.10
CA VAL A 895 28.37 -13.10 11.87
C VAL A 895 28.65 -11.60 11.78
N LEU A 896 27.60 -10.77 11.75
CA LEU A 896 27.75 -9.31 11.92
C LEU A 896 27.61 -8.94 13.41
N SER A 897 28.27 -7.86 13.83
CA SER A 897 27.98 -7.21 15.12
C SER A 897 26.52 -6.71 15.16
N PRO A 898 25.91 -6.53 16.35
CA PRO A 898 24.51 -6.10 16.46
C PRO A 898 24.23 -4.73 15.80
N ASP A 899 25.17 -3.79 15.90
CA ASP A 899 25.12 -2.49 15.21
C ASP A 899 25.50 -2.56 13.71
N GLY A 900 25.80 -3.76 13.21
CA GLY A 900 26.26 -4.06 11.86
C GLY A 900 27.49 -3.27 11.43
N ARG A 901 28.39 -2.87 12.34
CA ARG A 901 29.65 -2.19 12.01
C ARG A 901 30.76 -3.18 11.63
N TYR A 902 30.75 -4.36 12.23
CA TYR A 902 31.81 -5.35 12.06
C TYR A 902 31.28 -6.68 11.51
N ALA A 903 32.10 -7.37 10.74
CA ALA A 903 31.89 -8.74 10.28
C ALA A 903 32.98 -9.64 10.88
N CYS A 904 32.59 -10.71 11.56
CA CYS A 904 33.50 -11.64 12.22
C CYS A 904 33.40 -13.03 11.58
N VAL A 905 34.55 -13.67 11.38
CA VAL A 905 34.64 -15.01 10.77
C VAL A 905 35.83 -15.79 11.32
N GLY A 906 35.67 -17.10 11.46
CA GLY A 906 36.73 -18.03 11.82
C GLY A 906 37.50 -18.56 10.62
N SER A 907 38.81 -18.76 10.77
CA SER A 907 39.71 -19.25 9.72
C SER A 907 40.20 -20.69 9.98
N GLN A 908 40.77 -21.31 8.95
CA GLN A 908 41.31 -22.68 8.98
C GLN A 908 42.53 -22.84 9.91
N ASP A 909 43.32 -21.78 10.09
CA ASP A 909 44.52 -21.75 10.94
C ASP A 909 44.20 -21.57 12.45
N GLY A 910 42.94 -21.31 12.79
CA GLY A 910 42.50 -21.03 14.16
C GLY A 910 42.41 -19.52 14.48
N THR A 911 42.79 -18.63 13.57
CA THR A 911 42.63 -17.18 13.73
C THR A 911 41.18 -16.77 13.47
N ILE A 912 40.73 -15.73 14.17
CA ILE A 912 39.44 -15.07 13.93
C ILE A 912 39.72 -13.69 13.34
N PHE A 913 39.08 -13.38 12.22
CA PHE A 913 39.22 -12.11 11.52
C PHE A 913 38.01 -11.22 11.78
N ILE A 914 38.24 -9.94 12.05
CA ILE A 914 37.23 -8.91 12.27
C ILE A 914 37.43 -7.80 11.22
N PHE A 915 36.49 -7.70 10.29
CA PHE A 915 36.47 -6.71 9.23
C PHE A 915 35.49 -5.58 9.54
N ASN A 916 35.83 -4.34 9.21
CA ASN A 916 34.93 -3.20 9.34
C ASN A 916 34.10 -2.98 8.06
N THR A 917 32.78 -3.04 8.20
CA THR A 917 31.78 -2.91 7.12
C THR A 917 31.71 -1.54 6.46
N THR A 918 32.37 -0.51 7.01
CA THR A 918 32.37 0.85 6.45
C THR A 918 33.62 1.19 5.65
N ASN A 919 34.69 0.38 5.75
CA ASN A 919 35.94 0.60 5.02
C ASN A 919 36.40 -0.63 4.20
N GLY A 920 35.86 -1.82 4.46
CA GLY A 920 36.24 -3.07 3.77
C GLY A 920 37.53 -3.73 4.29
N MET A 921 38.16 -3.17 5.31
CA MET A 921 39.47 -3.58 5.83
C MET A 921 39.34 -4.54 7.02
N CYS A 922 40.36 -5.38 7.23
CA CYS A 922 40.57 -6.06 8.51
C CYS A 922 40.97 -5.01 9.57
N GLU A 923 40.28 -4.96 10.71
CA GLU A 923 40.69 -4.16 11.88
C GLU A 923 41.41 -5.00 12.92
N LYS A 924 41.06 -6.29 13.05
CA LYS A 924 41.65 -7.15 14.08
C LYS A 924 41.74 -8.62 13.68
N GLU A 925 42.91 -9.18 13.98
CA GLU A 925 43.18 -10.61 14.01
C GLU A 925 43.25 -11.07 15.47
N LEU A 926 42.49 -12.10 15.81
CA LEU A 926 42.53 -12.78 17.10
C LEU A 926 43.10 -14.19 16.89
N SER A 927 44.43 -14.28 16.91
CA SER A 927 45.21 -15.50 16.71
C SER A 927 45.71 -16.08 18.04
N LYS A 928 46.31 -17.29 17.99
CA LYS A 928 47.09 -17.94 19.08
C LYS A 928 46.30 -18.59 20.25
N LYS A 929 45.02 -18.97 20.08
CA LYS A 929 44.25 -19.67 21.14
C LYS A 929 43.48 -20.93 20.72
N HIS A 930 42.90 -20.95 19.52
CA HIS A 930 42.43 -22.20 18.91
C HIS A 930 43.63 -22.97 18.37
N THR A 931 43.65 -24.29 18.58
CA THR A 931 44.73 -25.18 18.12
C THR A 931 44.49 -25.77 16.73
N THR A 932 43.25 -25.67 16.24
CA THR A 932 42.78 -26.11 14.93
C THR A 932 41.72 -25.14 14.41
N MET A 933 41.16 -25.43 13.24
CA MET A 933 40.19 -24.57 12.55
C MET A 933 38.97 -24.19 13.39
N VAL A 934 38.53 -22.94 13.23
CA VAL A 934 37.27 -22.44 13.79
C VAL A 934 36.08 -22.89 12.91
N THR A 935 34.99 -23.33 13.53
CA THR A 935 33.75 -23.78 12.85
C THR A 935 32.61 -22.78 12.93
N SER A 936 32.50 -22.05 14.03
CA SER A 936 31.38 -21.14 14.27
C SER A 936 31.80 -19.97 15.15
N VAL A 937 31.29 -18.78 14.84
CA VAL A 937 31.46 -17.56 15.63
C VAL A 937 30.09 -16.92 15.87
N ALA A 938 29.85 -16.39 17.06
CA ALA A 938 28.65 -15.62 17.39
C ALA A 938 29.02 -14.35 18.17
N TRP A 939 28.42 -13.23 17.78
CA TRP A 939 28.48 -11.98 18.55
C TRP A 939 27.41 -12.00 19.66
N HIS A 940 27.74 -11.49 20.84
CA HIS A 940 26.78 -11.30 21.93
C HIS A 940 25.75 -10.23 21.56
N PRO A 941 24.45 -10.36 21.91
CA PRO A 941 23.40 -9.42 21.51
C PRO A 941 23.63 -7.97 21.95
N GLU A 942 24.30 -7.72 23.08
CA GLU A 942 24.68 -6.37 23.53
C GLU A 942 25.95 -5.82 22.84
N GLY A 943 26.53 -6.54 21.88
CA GLY A 943 27.75 -6.13 21.15
C GLY A 943 29.06 -6.31 21.92
N ARG A 944 28.99 -6.78 23.17
CA ARG A 944 30.03 -6.73 24.20
C ARG A 944 31.08 -7.84 24.17
N PHE A 945 30.72 -9.01 23.65
CA PHE A 945 31.59 -10.19 23.56
C PHE A 945 31.46 -10.87 22.21
N VAL A 946 32.49 -11.60 21.80
CA VAL A 946 32.44 -12.57 20.69
C VAL A 946 32.79 -13.95 21.24
N ALA A 947 31.96 -14.94 20.95
CA ALA A 947 32.23 -16.34 21.27
C ALA A 947 32.57 -17.12 19.99
N SER A 948 33.53 -18.03 20.10
CA SER A 948 34.14 -18.72 18.96
C SER A 948 34.43 -20.18 19.28
N CYS A 949 34.23 -21.06 18.31
CA CYS A 949 34.32 -22.51 18.49
C CYS A 949 35.39 -23.14 17.61
N GLU A 950 36.34 -23.84 18.23
CA GLU A 950 37.26 -24.76 17.56
C GLU A 950 36.52 -26.05 17.16
N LYS A 951 36.87 -26.66 16.02
CA LYS A 951 36.21 -27.88 15.52
C LYS A 951 36.20 -29.02 16.54
N HIS A 952 37.28 -29.18 17.32
CA HIS A 952 37.43 -30.33 18.19
C HIS A 952 36.64 -30.24 19.50
N ARG A 953 36.85 -29.18 20.31
CA ARG A 953 36.21 -29.08 21.64
C ARG A 953 36.23 -27.70 22.31
N ARG A 954 37.20 -26.85 21.97
CA ARG A 954 37.43 -25.58 22.69
C ARG A 954 36.45 -24.51 22.24
N VAL A 955 35.87 -23.82 23.22
CA VAL A 955 35.20 -22.53 23.02
C VAL A 955 36.03 -21.43 23.70
N VAL A 956 36.18 -20.29 23.02
CA VAL A 956 36.86 -19.10 23.52
C VAL A 956 35.92 -17.91 23.43
N LEU A 957 35.79 -17.18 24.53
CA LEU A 957 35.06 -15.92 24.68
C LEU A 957 36.05 -14.75 24.71
N TRP A 958 35.83 -13.75 23.86
CA TRP A 958 36.69 -12.59 23.65
C TRP A 958 35.96 -11.29 24.02
N SER A 959 36.69 -10.31 24.56
CA SER A 959 36.23 -8.95 24.88
C SER A 959 37.30 -7.92 24.47
N ASP A 960 36.92 -6.64 24.46
CA ASP A 960 37.80 -5.49 24.29
C ASP A 960 38.92 -5.41 25.33
#